data_AF-A0A8B7XGM1-F1
#
_entry.id   AF-A0A8B7XGM1-F1
#
_cell.length_a   1.000
_cell.length_b   1.000
_cell.length_c   1.000
_cell.angle_alpha   90.00
_cell.angle_beta   90.00
_cell.angle_gamma   90.00
#
_symmetry.space_group_name_H-M   'P 1'
#
loop_
_entity.id
_entity.type
_entity.pdbx_description
1 polymer ?
#
loop_
_entity_poly.entity_id
_entity_poly.type
_entity_poly.pdbx_seq_one_letter_code
_entity_poly.pdbx_strand_id
1 'polypeptide(L)'
;MLKSVYQGLANACSMVDCCFGLRPCHQAVFPCIRSCSYGDRKVFYNYDGTETVEPLVDYFKPTNTPVKRNMIRGMKLDKAELKQGLNPVQQIAAVVRFAQQNDLKVRAVGTGSSWSKLTNVRDVLIDMTDLNKILRVEKQTEDGSLYHIEVQGGMKLHDFVRVIDEDYGMSLPCMGNYAGQTIAGIISTSTHGTGQDYPTMSNFVAELHMIICGGIEVRIRIPREGETDEDFETVRQRVEAAKYGDPVLDIHSTDVFRAAAVGFGSLGVIYSVTLTCVPVYNIRETRHYVEMEWPESTAESRPVTQAPSRACSRSSLSAELPSSDTDSASGESIPTTSGTCQDQKSVFRIPETMKSMSAGQGKYFSFFVNPFPRRSRGDPQRTVLKSVYLSGERTDATGSCQCDCCLNFQCCACTGCRGQSACQIVQTDCSASCLQLGAHCLPSFIPWFADCGLHQFARDAPYIQKWYNVLTFTNGNLHIKTAEYCIPLEDLDAALADIIKVLQDYGKLYQTYTLLPIYVRMVKADDLYMSPANRHTADGGLCDRYCYIEVPFLPGAYGIDEFHKKLEDFLFTKYRARPHWSKNNFLSYNRVERLYPHLDRWRRVYTLFNRDGTFDNEFTRKCGFDDFHLLEGAEDKLREKGAEWSRRSDGEERSRSLERGSPTHDRPIAAPAQKDSGLGCRCSSGGGESTLAPDVIVTQPGPSSSSSSHSRLLDASEFTLEGTDVAPRSQPSEGDVSR
;
A
#
# COMPACT_ATOMS: atom_id res chain seq x y z
N MET A 1 33.33 36.20 4.33
CA MET A 1 32.94 35.33 5.46
C MET A 1 31.82 34.35 5.06
N LEU A 2 30.61 34.78 4.68
CA LEU A 2 29.54 33.88 4.17
C LEU A 2 29.96 33.06 2.92
N LYS A 3 30.70 33.68 1.98
CA LYS A 3 31.27 32.97 0.82
C LYS A 3 32.33 31.93 1.20
N SER A 4 33.15 32.17 2.23
CA SER A 4 34.17 31.21 2.67
C SER A 4 33.59 30.10 3.56
N VAL A 5 32.49 30.37 4.26
CA VAL A 5 31.69 29.34 4.95
C VAL A 5 31.00 28.43 3.92
N TYR A 6 30.47 28.99 2.83
CA TYR A 6 29.88 28.21 1.73
C TYR A 6 30.94 27.37 0.99
N GLN A 7 32.12 27.94 0.72
CA GLN A 7 33.25 27.22 0.10
C GLN A 7 33.85 26.17 1.05
N GLY A 8 33.87 26.44 2.36
CA GLY A 8 34.33 25.50 3.39
C GLY A 8 33.40 24.31 3.58
N LEU A 9 32.07 24.53 3.51
CA LEU A 9 31.07 23.45 3.51
C LEU A 9 31.10 22.64 2.20
N ALA A 10 31.36 23.30 1.06
CA ALA A 10 31.50 22.63 -0.24
C ALA A 10 32.75 21.73 -0.30
N ASN A 11 33.86 22.14 0.31
CA ASN A 11 35.12 21.38 0.30
C ASN A 11 35.23 20.31 1.39
N ALA A 12 34.42 20.38 2.46
CA ALA A 12 34.30 19.31 3.45
C ALA A 12 33.39 18.15 2.97
N CYS A 13 32.63 18.36 1.89
CA CYS A 13 31.73 17.35 1.30
C CYS A 13 32.40 16.41 0.28
N SER A 14 33.71 16.50 0.03
CA SER A 14 34.37 15.76 -1.05
C SER A 14 35.12 14.49 -0.62
N MET A 15 34.97 14.00 0.62
CA MET A 15 35.54 12.72 1.03
C MET A 15 34.63 11.96 2.00
N VAL A 16 33.49 11.43 1.53
CA VAL A 16 32.85 10.23 2.11
C VAL A 16 32.17 9.44 1.00
N ASP A 17 32.47 8.14 0.99
CA ASP A 17 32.18 7.15 -0.05
C ASP A 17 30.69 6.77 -0.22
N CYS A 18 30.35 6.56 -1.50
CA CYS A 18 29.37 5.67 -2.15
C CYS A 18 27.91 5.49 -1.67
N CYS A 19 27.55 5.57 -0.38
CA CYS A 19 26.24 5.03 0.06
C CYS A 19 25.29 5.95 0.84
N PHE A 20 25.67 7.12 1.37
CA PHE A 20 24.78 7.77 2.36
C PHE A 20 24.71 9.30 2.45
N GLY A 21 25.36 10.07 1.58
CA GLY A 21 25.23 11.52 1.69
C GLY A 21 25.59 12.24 0.40
N LEU A 22 24.64 13.01 -0.12
CA LEU A 22 24.81 13.97 -1.20
C LEU A 22 25.08 13.36 -2.59
N ARG A 23 24.09 12.66 -3.15
CA ARG A 23 23.92 12.65 -4.60
C ARG A 23 23.01 13.82 -5.00
N PRO A 24 23.24 14.47 -6.16
CA PRO A 24 22.48 15.66 -6.56
C PRO A 24 20.98 15.38 -6.52
N CYS A 25 20.22 16.41 -6.14
CA CYS A 25 18.78 16.44 -5.83
C CYS A 25 17.82 15.91 -6.91
N HIS A 26 18.33 15.29 -7.97
CA HIS A 26 17.59 14.77 -9.12
C HIS A 26 17.63 13.23 -9.26
N GLN A 27 18.16 12.48 -8.27
CA GLN A 27 18.28 11.02 -8.36
C GLN A 27 17.41 10.20 -7.39
N ALA A 28 16.56 10.82 -6.57
CA ALA A 28 15.59 10.10 -5.74
C ALA A 28 14.29 9.92 -6.52
N VAL A 29 14.23 8.92 -7.42
CA VAL A 29 13.03 8.70 -8.25
C VAL A 29 12.07 7.67 -7.64
N PHE A 30 12.47 6.82 -6.69
CA PHE A 30 11.56 5.78 -6.15
C PHE A 30 11.80 5.47 -4.66
N PRO A 31 10.77 5.58 -3.78
CA PRO A 31 10.89 5.20 -2.36
C PRO A 31 11.12 3.70 -2.11
N CYS A 32 10.92 2.84 -3.11
CA CYS A 32 11.29 1.42 -3.03
C CYS A 32 12.25 0.96 -4.11
N ILE A 33 12.79 1.81 -4.98
CA ILE A 33 13.82 1.35 -5.92
C ILE A 33 14.92 2.41 -6.02
N ARG A 34 15.97 2.26 -5.21
CA ARG A 34 17.18 3.02 -5.46
C ARG A 34 17.93 2.34 -6.59
N SER A 35 18.40 3.14 -7.54
CA SER A 35 19.34 2.66 -8.55
C SER A 35 20.74 3.13 -8.19
N CYS A 36 21.68 2.22 -7.97
CA CYS A 36 23.10 2.56 -7.94
C CYS A 36 23.73 2.09 -9.26
N SER A 37 24.46 2.99 -9.92
CA SER A 37 25.25 2.61 -11.10
C SER A 37 26.64 2.19 -10.63
N TYR A 38 27.05 0.96 -10.94
CA TYR A 38 28.40 0.46 -10.70
C TYR A 38 28.99 0.08 -12.07
N GLY A 39 29.84 0.94 -12.62
CA GLY A 39 30.28 0.85 -14.02
C GLY A 39 29.10 0.96 -15.00
N ASP A 40 29.03 0.07 -16.00
CA ASP A 40 27.95 0.03 -17.01
C ASP A 40 26.65 -0.63 -16.52
N ARG A 41 26.59 -1.05 -15.24
CA ARG A 41 25.45 -1.77 -14.68
C ARG A 41 24.63 -0.90 -13.74
N LYS A 42 23.32 -0.84 -13.95
CA LYS A 42 22.35 -0.28 -12.99
C LYS A 42 21.86 -1.42 -12.08
N VAL A 43 22.05 -1.26 -10.78
CA VAL A 43 21.47 -2.13 -9.75
C VAL A 43 20.26 -1.43 -9.18
N PHE A 44 19.09 -2.05 -9.28
CA PHE A 44 17.83 -1.55 -8.71
C PHE A 44 17.52 -2.34 -7.43
N TYR A 45 17.25 -1.67 -6.31
CA TYR A 45 17.05 -2.34 -5.02
C TYR A 45 15.98 -1.66 -4.16
N ASN A 46 15.24 -2.50 -3.43
CA ASN A 46 14.28 -2.10 -2.40
C ASN A 46 14.98 -1.52 -1.18
N TYR A 47 15.25 -0.23 -1.21
CA TYR A 47 15.95 0.41 -0.11
C TYR A 47 14.99 0.97 0.94
N ASP A 48 14.91 0.30 2.08
CA ASP A 48 14.30 0.82 3.31
C ASP A 48 15.32 1.42 4.29
N GLY A 49 16.62 1.42 3.95
CA GLY A 49 17.70 1.89 4.81
C GLY A 49 18.46 0.80 5.55
N THR A 50 18.02 -0.46 5.49
CA THR A 50 18.53 -1.53 6.38
C THR A 50 19.09 -2.78 5.67
N GLU A 51 18.93 -2.90 4.36
CA GLU A 51 19.22 -4.14 3.63
C GLU A 51 20.62 -4.19 2.97
N THR A 52 21.17 -5.40 2.91
CA THR A 52 22.30 -5.76 2.04
C THR A 52 21.87 -5.74 0.57
N VAL A 53 22.53 -4.90 -0.23
CA VAL A 53 22.25 -4.73 -1.67
C VAL A 53 22.80 -5.92 -2.46
N GLU A 54 21.92 -6.69 -3.10
CA GLU A 54 22.30 -7.72 -4.06
C GLU A 54 21.92 -7.28 -5.49
N PRO A 55 22.76 -7.53 -6.51
CA PRO A 55 22.51 -7.10 -7.88
C PRO A 55 21.35 -7.89 -8.51
N LEU A 56 20.51 -7.21 -9.31
CA LEU A 56 19.50 -7.86 -10.15
C LEU A 56 20.15 -8.79 -11.18
N VAL A 57 19.46 -9.89 -11.51
CA VAL A 57 19.81 -10.72 -12.69
C VAL A 57 19.61 -9.91 -13.96
N ASP A 58 18.44 -9.27 -14.12
CA ASP A 58 18.16 -8.41 -15.26
C ASP A 58 17.13 -7.30 -14.97
N TYR A 59 17.17 -6.25 -15.78
CA TYR A 59 16.21 -5.15 -15.78
C TYR A 59 15.70 -4.95 -17.20
N PHE A 60 14.41 -5.17 -17.38
CA PHE A 60 13.76 -5.10 -18.68
C PHE A 60 12.81 -3.91 -18.74
N LYS A 61 12.87 -3.14 -19.84
CA LYS A 61 11.97 -2.02 -20.10
C LYS A 61 11.30 -2.22 -21.47
N PRO A 62 10.06 -2.74 -21.53
CA PRO A 62 9.35 -2.93 -22.80
C PRO A 62 9.11 -1.60 -23.51
N THR A 63 9.17 -1.63 -24.83
CA THR A 63 8.94 -0.43 -25.65
C THR A 63 7.62 -0.53 -26.40
N ASN A 64 7.09 0.63 -26.76
CA ASN A 64 5.88 0.78 -27.57
C ASN A 64 6.06 0.44 -29.06
N THR A 65 7.22 -0.12 -29.43
CA THR A 65 7.62 -0.47 -30.79
C THR A 65 8.03 -1.94 -30.84
N PRO A 66 7.83 -2.64 -31.97
CA PRO A 66 8.25 -4.03 -32.08
C PRO A 66 9.77 -4.21 -31.92
N VAL A 67 10.19 -5.25 -31.18
CA VAL A 67 11.60 -5.55 -30.89
C VAL A 67 12.03 -6.86 -31.56
N LYS A 68 13.15 -6.81 -32.29
CA LYS A 68 13.72 -7.93 -33.08
C LYS A 68 15.07 -8.43 -32.55
N ARG A 69 15.27 -8.32 -31.24
CA ARG A 69 16.53 -8.71 -30.56
C ARG A 69 16.21 -9.30 -29.20
N ASN A 70 17.14 -10.07 -28.65
CA ASN A 70 17.06 -10.53 -27.26
C ASN A 70 16.99 -9.31 -26.32
N MET A 71 16.11 -9.39 -25.33
CA MET A 71 15.77 -8.26 -24.46
C MET A 71 16.44 -8.34 -23.10
N ILE A 72 16.70 -9.55 -22.62
CA ILE A 72 17.39 -9.85 -21.36
C ILE A 72 18.54 -10.83 -21.61
N ARG A 73 19.51 -10.86 -20.72
CA ARG A 73 20.70 -11.69 -20.78
C ARG A 73 20.33 -13.17 -20.73
N GLY A 74 20.92 -13.97 -21.61
CA GLY A 74 20.68 -15.41 -21.68
C GLY A 74 19.43 -15.82 -22.46
N MET A 75 18.47 -14.91 -22.65
CA MET A 75 17.32 -15.15 -23.53
C MET A 75 17.75 -15.31 -24.98
N LYS A 76 17.13 -16.26 -25.67
CA LYS A 76 17.24 -16.46 -27.11
C LYS A 76 15.85 -16.55 -27.71
N LEU A 77 15.48 -15.52 -28.47
CA LEU A 77 14.28 -15.57 -29.31
C LEU A 77 14.48 -16.55 -30.47
N ASP A 78 13.40 -17.17 -30.91
CA ASP A 78 13.43 -18.02 -32.08
C ASP A 78 13.56 -17.20 -33.38
N LYS A 79 13.81 -17.89 -34.51
CA LYS A 79 14.01 -17.21 -35.80
C LYS A 79 12.75 -16.50 -36.30
N ALA A 80 11.56 -17.01 -35.98
CA ALA A 80 10.30 -16.40 -36.39
C ALA A 80 10.05 -15.11 -35.60
N GLU A 81 10.24 -15.15 -34.29
CA GLU A 81 10.15 -14.00 -33.38
C GLU A 81 11.14 -12.90 -33.77
N LEU A 82 12.40 -13.24 -34.07
CA LEU A 82 13.40 -12.27 -34.53
C LEU A 82 13.02 -11.64 -35.88
N LYS A 83 12.38 -12.40 -36.77
CA LYS A 83 11.97 -11.91 -38.10
C LYS A 83 10.76 -10.98 -38.00
N GLN A 84 9.71 -11.41 -37.30
CA GLN A 84 8.46 -10.66 -37.12
C GLN A 84 8.66 -9.44 -36.23
N GLY A 85 9.38 -9.62 -35.12
CA GLY A 85 9.48 -8.69 -34.01
C GLY A 85 8.32 -8.86 -33.04
N LEU A 86 8.64 -8.79 -31.75
CA LEU A 86 7.67 -8.90 -30.66
C LEU A 86 7.02 -7.54 -30.43
N ASN A 87 5.70 -7.46 -30.51
CA ASN A 87 4.95 -6.27 -30.11
C ASN A 87 5.07 -6.03 -28.57
N PRO A 88 4.58 -4.90 -28.04
CA PRO A 88 4.82 -4.55 -26.63
C PRO A 88 4.32 -5.59 -25.60
N VAL A 89 3.15 -6.22 -25.82
CA VAL A 89 2.63 -7.26 -24.92
C VAL A 89 3.42 -8.56 -25.06
N GLN A 90 3.78 -8.94 -26.28
CA GLN A 90 4.59 -10.12 -26.58
C GLN A 90 6.01 -10.01 -26.01
N GLN A 91 6.57 -8.80 -25.92
CA GLN A 91 7.86 -8.58 -25.28
C GLN A 91 7.81 -9.00 -23.79
N ILE A 92 6.74 -8.62 -23.08
CA ILE A 92 6.53 -9.01 -21.68
C ILE A 92 6.29 -10.52 -21.58
N ALA A 93 5.44 -11.08 -22.45
CA ALA A 93 5.16 -12.50 -22.52
C ALA A 93 6.44 -13.34 -22.68
N ALA A 94 7.33 -12.94 -23.59
CA ALA A 94 8.60 -13.62 -23.81
C ALA A 94 9.49 -13.60 -22.57
N VAL A 95 9.55 -12.46 -21.86
CA VAL A 95 10.34 -12.31 -20.62
C VAL A 95 9.77 -13.17 -19.49
N VAL A 96 8.46 -13.18 -19.30
CA VAL A 96 7.79 -14.01 -18.28
C VAL A 96 8.02 -15.49 -18.56
N ARG A 97 7.87 -15.93 -19.82
CA ARG A 97 8.17 -17.31 -20.24
C ARG A 97 9.62 -17.68 -19.96
N PHE A 98 10.56 -16.82 -20.35
CA PHE A 98 11.98 -17.08 -20.12
C PHE A 98 12.28 -17.21 -18.63
N ALA A 99 11.72 -16.32 -17.80
CA ALA A 99 11.94 -16.36 -16.37
C ALA A 99 11.44 -17.66 -15.76
N GLN A 100 10.23 -18.09 -16.08
CA GLN A 100 9.68 -19.38 -15.65
C GLN A 100 10.56 -20.56 -16.08
N GLN A 101 11.03 -20.59 -17.33
CA GLN A 101 11.89 -21.68 -17.85
C GLN A 101 13.25 -21.79 -17.15
N ASN A 102 13.67 -20.73 -16.45
CA ASN A 102 14.96 -20.66 -15.75
C ASN A 102 14.79 -20.52 -14.23
N ASP A 103 13.59 -20.76 -13.70
CA ASP A 103 13.26 -20.61 -12.27
C ASP A 103 13.62 -19.23 -11.70
N LEU A 104 13.38 -18.19 -12.51
CA LEU A 104 13.59 -16.78 -12.14
C LEU A 104 12.27 -16.13 -11.76
N LYS A 105 12.33 -15.22 -10.78
CA LYS A 105 11.21 -14.41 -10.35
C LYS A 105 11.08 -13.12 -11.16
N VAL A 106 9.84 -12.66 -11.36
CA VAL A 106 9.52 -11.47 -12.15
C VAL A 106 8.63 -10.55 -11.35
N ARG A 107 8.97 -9.26 -11.28
CA ARG A 107 8.07 -8.23 -10.76
C ARG A 107 7.98 -7.06 -11.74
N ALA A 108 6.77 -6.57 -11.96
CA ALA A 108 6.55 -5.34 -12.70
C ALA A 108 6.64 -4.12 -11.75
N VAL A 109 7.22 -3.03 -12.23
CA VAL A 109 7.31 -1.76 -11.52
C VAL A 109 6.84 -0.61 -12.39
N GLY A 110 6.14 0.34 -11.76
CA GLY A 110 5.81 1.64 -12.32
C GLY A 110 6.70 2.72 -11.73
N THR A 111 6.09 3.71 -11.07
CA THR A 111 6.81 4.84 -10.47
C THR A 111 7.29 4.59 -9.04
N GLY A 112 7.45 3.33 -8.62
CA GLY A 112 7.98 2.95 -7.31
C GLY A 112 7.36 3.64 -6.09
N SER A 113 6.13 4.16 -6.20
CA SER A 113 5.48 5.03 -5.20
C SER A 113 4.82 4.29 -4.04
N SER A 114 4.87 2.96 -4.05
CA SER A 114 4.44 2.11 -2.92
C SER A 114 5.52 2.15 -1.83
N TRP A 115 5.11 2.07 -0.56
CA TRP A 115 6.00 1.83 0.58
C TRP A 115 6.14 0.34 0.89
N SER A 116 5.11 -0.43 0.60
CA SER A 116 5.15 -1.88 0.74
C SER A 116 6.11 -2.47 -0.29
N LYS A 117 6.82 -3.55 0.09
CA LYS A 117 7.85 -4.21 -0.71
C LYS A 117 7.29 -5.05 -1.88
N LEU A 118 6.19 -4.59 -2.51
CA LEU A 118 5.49 -5.29 -3.59
C LEU A 118 6.38 -5.56 -4.80
N THR A 119 7.35 -4.68 -5.08
CA THR A 119 8.23 -4.81 -6.25
C THR A 119 9.57 -5.47 -5.92
N ASN A 120 9.77 -5.97 -4.69
CA ASN A 120 11.04 -6.60 -4.32
C ASN A 120 11.29 -7.83 -5.19
N VAL A 121 12.44 -7.91 -5.85
CA VAL A 121 12.88 -9.08 -6.60
C VAL A 121 14.39 -9.01 -6.79
N ARG A 122 15.04 -10.16 -6.86
CA ARG A 122 16.48 -10.27 -7.16
C ARG A 122 16.76 -10.68 -8.61
N ASP A 123 15.76 -11.21 -9.28
CA ASP A 123 15.89 -11.78 -10.60
C ASP A 123 15.57 -10.76 -11.69
N VAL A 124 14.33 -10.73 -12.21
CA VAL A 124 13.94 -9.86 -13.33
C VAL A 124 12.94 -8.79 -12.87
N LEU A 125 13.31 -7.53 -13.06
CA LEU A 125 12.42 -6.40 -12.84
C LEU A 125 11.96 -5.81 -14.18
N ILE A 126 10.64 -5.71 -14.39
CA ILE A 126 10.03 -5.14 -15.61
C ILE A 126 9.56 -3.72 -15.33
N ASP A 127 10.22 -2.72 -15.89
CA ASP A 127 9.81 -1.33 -15.80
C ASP A 127 8.77 -0.98 -16.87
N MET A 128 7.54 -0.78 -16.43
CA MET A 128 6.40 -0.57 -17.32
C MET A 128 6.29 0.87 -17.85
N THR A 129 7.11 1.82 -17.38
CA THR A 129 6.87 3.26 -17.56
C THR A 129 6.89 3.77 -19.01
N ASP A 130 7.48 3.02 -19.95
CA ASP A 130 7.45 3.34 -21.39
C ASP A 130 6.17 2.86 -22.10
N LEU A 131 5.36 2.02 -21.44
CA LEU A 131 4.05 1.58 -21.91
C LEU A 131 2.97 2.55 -21.42
N ASN A 132 2.87 3.68 -22.12
CA ASN A 132 2.08 4.84 -21.73
C ASN A 132 1.18 5.37 -22.86
N LYS A 133 0.49 4.48 -23.60
CA LYS A 133 -0.46 4.87 -24.65
C LYS A 133 -1.91 4.55 -24.30
N ILE A 134 -2.83 5.38 -24.79
CA ILE A 134 -4.23 5.00 -24.97
C ILE A 134 -4.30 4.09 -26.19
N LEU A 135 -4.93 2.93 -26.03
CA LEU A 135 -5.04 1.90 -27.06
C LEU A 135 -6.40 1.94 -27.74
N ARG A 136 -7.47 2.21 -26.98
CA ARG A 136 -8.85 2.11 -27.45
C ARG A 136 -9.76 3.03 -26.66
N VAL A 137 -10.73 3.65 -27.33
CA VAL A 137 -11.76 4.51 -26.73
C VAL A 137 -13.11 4.10 -27.30
N GLU A 138 -14.00 3.64 -26.45
CA GLU A 138 -15.31 3.10 -26.84
C GLU A 138 -16.43 3.77 -26.05
N LYS A 139 -17.35 4.40 -26.77
CA LYS A 139 -18.60 4.91 -26.20
C LYS A 139 -19.50 3.72 -25.83
N GLN A 140 -19.99 3.69 -24.59
CA GLN A 140 -20.82 2.58 -24.09
C GLN A 140 -22.30 2.91 -24.07
N THR A 141 -22.66 4.18 -23.88
CA THR A 141 -24.04 4.65 -23.86
C THR A 141 -24.29 5.61 -25.01
N GLU A 142 -25.47 5.57 -25.63
CA GLU A 142 -25.80 6.44 -26.78
C GLU A 142 -25.77 7.94 -26.43
N ASP A 143 -26.10 8.29 -25.18
CA ASP A 143 -26.07 9.65 -24.66
C ASP A 143 -24.64 10.18 -24.39
N GLY A 144 -23.61 9.32 -24.44
CA GLY A 144 -22.23 9.69 -24.15
C GLY A 144 -21.93 9.91 -22.67
N SER A 145 -22.80 9.44 -21.77
CA SER A 145 -22.57 9.51 -20.32
C SER A 145 -21.51 8.51 -19.81
N LEU A 146 -21.17 7.49 -20.59
CA LEU A 146 -20.20 6.46 -20.22
C LEU A 146 -19.29 6.07 -21.38
N TYR A 147 -17.98 6.06 -21.13
CA TYR A 147 -16.97 5.52 -22.05
C TYR A 147 -16.10 4.48 -21.36
N HIS A 148 -15.60 3.55 -22.15
CA HIS A 148 -14.51 2.66 -21.79
C HIS A 148 -13.24 3.11 -22.52
N ILE A 149 -12.19 3.43 -21.77
CA ILE A 149 -10.90 3.85 -22.29
C ILE A 149 -9.85 2.83 -21.88
N GLU A 150 -9.27 2.13 -22.87
CA GLU A 150 -8.16 1.20 -22.68
C GLU A 150 -6.83 1.96 -22.73
N VAL A 151 -6.06 1.83 -21.66
CA VAL A 151 -4.77 2.50 -21.49
C VAL A 151 -3.72 1.49 -21.04
N GLN A 152 -2.49 1.64 -21.53
CA GLN A 152 -1.36 0.83 -21.08
C GLN A 152 -1.05 1.11 -19.60
N GLY A 153 -0.73 0.03 -18.86
CA GLY A 153 -0.59 0.04 -17.41
C GLY A 153 0.56 0.91 -16.87
N GLY A 154 1.51 1.28 -17.73
CA GLY A 154 2.66 2.11 -17.38
C GLY A 154 2.41 3.62 -17.41
N MET A 155 1.31 4.07 -18.02
CA MET A 155 0.96 5.49 -18.04
C MET A 155 0.78 6.00 -16.60
N LYS A 156 1.34 7.16 -16.28
CA LYS A 156 1.08 7.81 -14.99
C LYS A 156 -0.36 8.31 -14.97
N LEU A 157 -1.02 8.21 -13.81
CA LEU A 157 -2.39 8.69 -13.63
C LEU A 157 -2.49 10.17 -14.00
N HIS A 158 -1.50 11.00 -13.61
CA HIS A 158 -1.41 12.41 -13.98
C HIS A 158 -1.50 12.63 -15.50
N ASP A 159 -0.76 11.85 -16.28
CA ASP A 159 -0.73 12.00 -17.72
C ASP A 159 -2.05 11.49 -18.33
N PHE A 160 -2.56 10.37 -17.82
CA PHE A 160 -3.83 9.79 -18.26
C PHE A 160 -5.01 10.75 -18.08
N VAL A 161 -5.18 11.31 -16.88
CA VAL A 161 -6.34 12.18 -16.58
C VAL A 161 -6.34 13.46 -17.41
N ARG A 162 -5.16 13.96 -17.78
CA ARG A 162 -5.01 15.10 -18.69
C ARG A 162 -5.37 14.74 -20.12
N VAL A 163 -4.84 13.61 -20.62
CA VAL A 163 -5.13 13.17 -21.99
C VAL A 163 -6.63 12.89 -22.18
N ILE A 164 -7.29 12.20 -21.23
CA ILE A 164 -8.73 11.90 -21.38
C ILE A 164 -9.61 13.16 -21.32
N ASP A 165 -9.20 14.18 -20.57
CA ASP A 165 -9.88 15.46 -20.53
C ASP A 165 -9.64 16.27 -21.81
N GLU A 166 -8.37 16.51 -22.15
CA GLU A 166 -7.95 17.36 -23.27
C GLU A 166 -8.37 16.79 -24.63
N ASP A 167 -8.21 15.49 -24.86
CA ASP A 167 -8.44 14.87 -26.17
C ASP A 167 -9.85 14.28 -26.33
N TYR A 168 -10.51 13.91 -25.23
CA TYR A 168 -11.78 13.18 -25.28
C TYR A 168 -12.91 13.82 -24.46
N GLY A 169 -12.65 14.86 -23.66
CA GLY A 169 -13.67 15.50 -22.81
C GLY A 169 -14.17 14.60 -21.68
N MET A 170 -13.34 13.67 -21.21
CA MET A 170 -13.68 12.64 -20.23
C MET A 170 -12.93 12.79 -18.91
N SER A 171 -13.42 12.11 -17.88
CA SER A 171 -12.88 12.09 -16.52
C SER A 171 -13.06 10.72 -15.87
N LEU A 172 -12.35 10.46 -14.77
CA LEU A 172 -12.65 9.32 -13.90
C LEU A 172 -13.74 9.71 -12.89
N PRO A 173 -14.57 8.76 -12.40
CA PRO A 173 -15.58 9.06 -11.40
C PRO A 173 -15.01 9.62 -10.08
N CYS A 174 -13.83 9.11 -9.71
CA CYS A 174 -13.06 9.49 -8.53
C CYS A 174 -11.57 9.17 -8.75
N MET A 175 -10.68 9.82 -8.01
CA MET A 175 -9.24 9.52 -8.03
C MET A 175 -8.57 9.75 -6.66
N GLY A 176 -7.42 9.12 -6.47
CA GLY A 176 -6.57 9.33 -5.29
C GLY A 176 -5.97 10.74 -5.19
N ASN A 177 -5.44 11.05 -4.01
CA ASN A 177 -4.83 12.36 -3.71
C ASN A 177 -3.45 12.58 -4.37
N TYR A 178 -2.84 11.52 -4.90
CA TYR A 178 -1.56 11.56 -5.59
C TYR A 178 -1.71 10.91 -6.97
N ALA A 179 -1.26 11.62 -8.02
CA ALA A 179 -1.41 11.18 -9.40
C ALA A 179 -0.10 10.70 -10.05
N GLY A 180 1.01 10.66 -9.31
CA GLY A 180 2.29 10.18 -9.84
C GLY A 180 2.40 8.66 -9.95
N GLN A 181 1.39 7.90 -9.50
CA GLN A 181 1.32 6.44 -9.65
C GLN A 181 0.98 6.05 -11.09
N THR A 182 1.40 4.85 -11.52
CA THR A 182 0.97 4.29 -12.82
C THR A 182 -0.44 3.69 -12.74
N ILE A 183 -1.13 3.57 -13.88
CA ILE A 183 -2.46 2.95 -13.97
C ILE A 183 -2.46 1.53 -13.40
N ALA A 184 -1.55 0.65 -13.82
CA ALA A 184 -1.48 -0.70 -13.27
C ALA A 184 -1.23 -0.70 -11.75
N GLY A 185 -0.45 0.26 -11.25
CA GLY A 185 -0.14 0.39 -9.82
C GLY A 185 -1.36 0.77 -8.98
N ILE A 186 -2.17 1.74 -9.42
CA ILE A 186 -3.36 2.16 -8.68
C ILE A 186 -4.42 1.06 -8.61
N ILE A 187 -4.57 0.29 -9.69
CA ILE A 187 -5.52 -0.83 -9.76
C ILE A 187 -5.04 -2.00 -8.89
N SER A 188 -3.77 -2.40 -9.05
CA SER A 188 -3.22 -3.55 -8.33
C SER A 188 -3.23 -3.39 -6.81
N THR A 189 -3.22 -2.15 -6.31
CA THR A 189 -3.12 -1.84 -4.87
C THR A 189 -4.40 -1.29 -4.26
N SER A 190 -5.52 -1.33 -4.98
CA SER A 190 -6.81 -0.84 -4.50
C SER A 190 -6.78 0.64 -4.10
N THR A 191 -6.05 1.46 -4.85
CA THR A 191 -5.96 2.90 -4.59
C THR A 191 -7.36 3.52 -4.62
N HIS A 192 -7.61 4.47 -3.72
CA HIS A 192 -8.92 5.08 -3.54
C HIS A 192 -8.82 6.60 -3.46
N GLY A 193 -9.90 7.26 -3.87
CA GLY A 193 -10.12 8.67 -3.60
C GLY A 193 -10.88 8.89 -2.31
N THR A 194 -11.75 9.89 -2.31
CA THR A 194 -12.66 10.14 -1.20
C THR A 194 -14.09 10.35 -1.69
N GLY A 195 -15.06 9.76 -1.00
CA GLY A 195 -16.49 9.91 -1.26
C GLY A 195 -17.26 8.65 -0.85
N GLN A 196 -18.36 8.83 -0.12
CA GLN A 196 -19.13 7.69 0.42
C GLN A 196 -19.89 6.89 -0.63
N ASP A 197 -20.01 7.43 -1.84
CA ASP A 197 -20.68 6.77 -2.96
C ASP A 197 -19.69 6.19 -3.98
N TYR A 198 -18.39 6.44 -3.79
CA TYR A 198 -17.34 5.99 -4.70
C TYR A 198 -16.52 4.86 -4.07
N PRO A 199 -16.41 3.71 -4.75
CA PRO A 199 -15.51 2.64 -4.34
C PRO A 199 -14.06 2.98 -4.68
N THR A 200 -13.18 2.00 -4.48
CA THR A 200 -11.78 2.05 -4.89
C THR A 200 -11.66 2.16 -6.42
N MET A 201 -10.54 2.70 -6.92
CA MET A 201 -10.33 2.90 -8.36
C MET A 201 -10.29 1.57 -9.14
N SER A 202 -9.94 0.47 -8.47
CA SER A 202 -9.99 -0.89 -9.02
C SER A 202 -11.41 -1.30 -9.44
N ASN A 203 -12.44 -0.70 -8.87
CA ASN A 203 -13.83 -0.95 -9.24
C ASN A 203 -14.28 -0.15 -10.48
N PHE A 204 -13.46 0.75 -11.02
CA PHE A 204 -13.73 1.42 -12.29
C PHE A 204 -13.19 0.64 -13.49
N VAL A 205 -12.53 -0.50 -13.25
CA VAL A 205 -12.02 -1.37 -14.29
C VAL A 205 -13.16 -2.12 -14.96
N ALA A 206 -13.24 -2.04 -16.28
CA ALA A 206 -14.15 -2.84 -17.10
C ALA A 206 -13.47 -4.10 -17.65
N GLU A 207 -12.17 -4.03 -17.93
CA GLU A 207 -11.38 -5.14 -18.48
C GLU A 207 -9.89 -5.01 -18.09
N LEU A 208 -9.24 -6.14 -17.85
CA LEU A 208 -7.80 -6.24 -17.62
C LEU A 208 -7.16 -7.04 -18.76
N HIS A 209 -6.03 -6.57 -19.27
CA HIS A 209 -5.19 -7.35 -20.19
C HIS A 209 -3.85 -7.63 -19.51
N MET A 210 -3.56 -8.91 -19.26
CA MET A 210 -2.46 -9.34 -18.42
C MET A 210 -1.63 -10.44 -19.07
N ILE A 211 -0.39 -10.56 -18.60
CA ILE A 211 0.49 -11.70 -18.88
C ILE A 211 0.62 -12.51 -17.59
N ILE A 212 0.20 -13.76 -17.62
CA ILE A 212 0.29 -14.71 -16.50
C ILE A 212 1.49 -15.66 -16.68
N CYS A 213 1.71 -16.58 -15.73
CA CYS A 213 2.78 -17.58 -15.84
C CYS A 213 2.66 -18.35 -17.17
N GLY A 214 3.78 -18.78 -17.77
CA GLY A 214 3.79 -19.30 -19.14
C GLY A 214 4.09 -18.24 -20.19
N GLY A 215 3.98 -16.95 -19.85
CA GLY A 215 3.91 -15.89 -20.85
C GLY A 215 2.60 -15.95 -21.63
N ILE A 216 1.52 -16.38 -20.99
CA ILE A 216 0.20 -16.51 -21.59
C ILE A 216 -0.52 -15.16 -21.45
N GLU A 217 -1.08 -14.67 -22.56
CA GLU A 217 -1.85 -13.42 -22.60
C GLU A 217 -3.32 -13.72 -22.27
N VAL A 218 -3.89 -12.96 -21.32
CA VAL A 218 -5.29 -13.09 -20.91
C VAL A 218 -5.99 -11.73 -20.90
N ARG A 219 -7.23 -11.68 -21.37
CA ARG A 219 -8.16 -10.56 -21.17
C ARG A 219 -9.27 -10.98 -20.23
N ILE A 220 -9.48 -10.23 -19.15
CA ILE A 220 -10.41 -10.61 -18.08
C ILE A 220 -11.41 -9.50 -17.89
N ARG A 221 -12.70 -9.83 -17.95
CA ARG A 221 -13.79 -8.92 -17.65
C ARG A 221 -14.96 -9.64 -17.00
N ILE A 222 -15.82 -8.86 -16.35
CA ILE A 222 -17.14 -9.35 -15.96
C ILE A 222 -17.97 -9.59 -17.23
N PRO A 223 -18.74 -10.68 -17.33
CA PRO A 223 -19.67 -10.91 -18.44
C PRO A 223 -20.68 -9.76 -18.55
N ARG A 224 -21.02 -9.38 -19.78
CA ARG A 224 -22.08 -8.40 -20.06
C ARG A 224 -23.45 -9.05 -19.90
N GLU A 225 -24.49 -8.23 -19.83
CA GLU A 225 -25.86 -8.72 -19.81
C GLU A 225 -26.13 -9.62 -21.02
N GLY A 226 -26.62 -10.85 -20.76
CA GLY A 226 -26.87 -11.87 -21.78
C GLY A 226 -25.67 -12.77 -22.10
N GLU A 227 -24.47 -12.49 -21.59
CA GLU A 227 -23.31 -13.39 -21.69
C GLU A 227 -23.28 -14.40 -20.53
N THR A 228 -22.73 -15.58 -20.79
CA THR A 228 -22.51 -16.60 -19.76
C THR A 228 -21.35 -16.21 -18.86
N ASP A 229 -21.55 -16.27 -17.54
CA ASP A 229 -20.47 -16.16 -16.55
C ASP A 229 -19.72 -17.48 -16.48
N GLU A 230 -18.47 -17.50 -16.94
CA GLU A 230 -17.63 -18.69 -16.92
C GLU A 230 -17.27 -19.06 -15.47
N ASP A 231 -17.55 -20.31 -15.10
CA ASP A 231 -17.10 -20.83 -13.81
C ASP A 231 -15.57 -21.03 -13.80
N PHE A 232 -15.00 -21.07 -12.60
CA PHE A 232 -13.55 -21.18 -12.43
C PHE A 232 -12.95 -22.44 -13.09
N GLU A 233 -13.64 -23.58 -13.09
CA GLU A 233 -13.09 -24.83 -13.64
C GLU A 233 -13.00 -24.77 -15.16
N THR A 234 -14.01 -24.17 -15.81
CA THR A 234 -13.96 -23.88 -17.24
C THR A 234 -12.78 -22.97 -17.59
N VAL A 235 -12.56 -21.90 -16.81
CA VAL A 235 -11.40 -21.01 -17.01
C VAL A 235 -10.08 -21.74 -16.78
N ARG A 236 -9.99 -22.54 -15.72
CA ARG A 236 -8.81 -23.35 -15.38
C ARG A 236 -8.38 -24.23 -16.55
N GLN A 237 -9.31 -25.01 -17.11
CA GLN A 237 -9.02 -25.91 -18.23
C GLN A 237 -8.49 -25.16 -19.47
N ARG A 238 -9.08 -24.00 -19.78
CA ARG A 238 -8.63 -23.15 -20.90
C ARG A 238 -7.23 -22.58 -20.66
N VAL A 239 -6.95 -22.10 -19.45
CA VAL A 239 -5.64 -21.55 -19.08
C VAL A 239 -4.56 -22.64 -19.07
N GLU A 240 -4.84 -23.82 -18.53
CA GLU A 240 -3.90 -24.95 -18.51
C GLU A 240 -3.60 -25.51 -19.91
N ALA A 241 -4.54 -25.40 -20.85
CA ALA A 241 -4.36 -25.81 -22.23
C ALA A 241 -3.60 -24.78 -23.09
N ALA A 242 -3.62 -23.51 -22.69
CA ALA A 242 -3.01 -22.41 -23.43
C ALA A 242 -1.48 -22.48 -23.41
N LYS A 243 -0.87 -22.03 -24.51
CA LYS A 243 0.59 -22.02 -24.69
C LYS A 243 1.07 -20.63 -25.07
N TYR A 244 2.34 -20.37 -24.78
CA TYR A 244 3.00 -19.16 -25.23
C TYR A 244 2.88 -18.99 -26.75
N GLY A 245 2.46 -17.80 -27.18
CA GLY A 245 2.26 -17.45 -28.58
C GLY A 245 0.88 -17.77 -29.14
N ASP A 246 0.01 -18.43 -28.38
CA ASP A 246 -1.41 -18.56 -28.72
C ASP A 246 -2.10 -17.19 -28.72
N PRO A 247 -3.25 -17.04 -29.41
CA PRO A 247 -4.07 -15.84 -29.31
C PRO A 247 -4.45 -15.54 -27.85
N VAL A 248 -4.66 -14.25 -27.55
CA VAL A 248 -5.10 -13.79 -26.21
C VAL A 248 -6.34 -14.55 -25.76
N LEU A 249 -6.32 -15.03 -24.51
CA LEU A 249 -7.44 -15.76 -23.94
C LEU A 249 -8.45 -14.78 -23.35
N ASP A 250 -9.60 -14.64 -24.00
CA ASP A 250 -10.72 -13.85 -23.47
C ASP A 250 -11.48 -14.66 -22.39
N ILE A 251 -11.44 -14.17 -21.15
CA ILE A 251 -12.04 -14.75 -19.95
C ILE A 251 -13.19 -13.84 -19.49
N HIS A 252 -14.41 -14.36 -19.53
CA HIS A 252 -15.61 -13.67 -19.04
C HIS A 252 -16.07 -14.34 -17.75
N SER A 253 -15.41 -13.99 -16.64
CA SER A 253 -15.69 -14.61 -15.34
C SER A 253 -15.69 -13.55 -14.23
N THR A 254 -16.82 -13.43 -13.53
CA THR A 254 -16.94 -12.53 -12.38
C THR A 254 -15.97 -12.94 -11.26
N ASP A 255 -15.79 -14.24 -11.05
CA ASP A 255 -14.92 -14.80 -9.99
C ASP A 255 -13.45 -14.46 -10.26
N VAL A 256 -12.98 -14.75 -11.47
CA VAL A 256 -11.59 -14.46 -11.88
C VAL A 256 -11.33 -12.96 -11.91
N PHE A 257 -12.28 -12.16 -12.40
CA PHE A 257 -12.16 -10.70 -12.41
C PHE A 257 -12.01 -10.11 -11.01
N ARG A 258 -12.88 -10.53 -10.07
CA ARG A 258 -12.83 -10.05 -8.67
C ARG A 258 -11.52 -10.40 -7.97
N ALA A 259 -10.88 -11.50 -8.37
CA ALA A 259 -9.55 -11.85 -7.88
C ALA A 259 -8.45 -11.01 -8.55
N ALA A 260 -8.49 -10.87 -9.88
CA ALA A 260 -7.44 -10.23 -10.68
C ALA A 260 -7.33 -8.71 -10.46
N ALA A 261 -8.46 -8.03 -10.21
CA ALA A 261 -8.49 -6.56 -10.09
C ALA A 261 -7.63 -6.01 -8.94
N VAL A 262 -7.46 -6.78 -7.85
CA VAL A 262 -6.55 -6.44 -6.74
C VAL A 262 -5.57 -7.59 -6.54
N GLY A 263 -4.59 -7.68 -7.44
CA GLY A 263 -3.57 -8.73 -7.41
C GLY A 263 -2.19 -8.27 -6.94
N PHE A 264 -1.98 -6.98 -6.63
CA PHE A 264 -0.69 -6.39 -6.21
C PHE A 264 0.53 -6.90 -7.01
N GLY A 265 0.34 -7.18 -8.30
CA GLY A 265 1.32 -7.69 -9.25
C GLY A 265 1.71 -9.16 -9.08
N SER A 266 1.11 -9.94 -8.17
CA SER A 266 1.43 -11.37 -7.94
C SER A 266 0.62 -12.34 -8.78
N LEU A 267 -0.45 -11.88 -9.42
CA LEU A 267 -1.25 -12.66 -10.37
C LEU A 267 -0.74 -12.56 -11.82
N GLY A 268 0.28 -11.73 -12.07
CA GLY A 268 0.79 -11.46 -13.40
C GLY A 268 1.12 -9.99 -13.64
N VAL A 269 1.57 -9.69 -14.86
CA VAL A 269 1.90 -8.33 -15.30
C VAL A 269 0.72 -7.74 -16.05
N ILE A 270 0.15 -6.65 -15.53
CA ILE A 270 -0.92 -5.90 -16.21
C ILE A 270 -0.32 -5.07 -17.34
N TYR A 271 -0.62 -5.44 -18.59
CA TYR A 271 -0.20 -4.70 -19.77
C TYR A 271 -1.09 -3.50 -20.06
N SER A 272 -2.41 -3.67 -20.05
CA SER A 272 -3.39 -2.59 -20.21
C SER A 272 -4.62 -2.79 -19.32
N VAL A 273 -5.31 -1.69 -19.05
CA VAL A 273 -6.55 -1.64 -18.27
C VAL A 273 -7.57 -0.82 -19.06
N THR A 274 -8.79 -1.33 -19.15
CA THR A 274 -9.93 -0.57 -19.65
C THR A 274 -10.67 0.04 -18.47
N LEU A 275 -10.70 1.37 -18.40
CA LEU A 275 -11.33 2.13 -17.32
C LEU A 275 -12.66 2.74 -17.77
N THR A 276 -13.62 2.75 -16.85
CA THR A 276 -14.88 3.46 -16.98
C THR A 276 -14.64 4.95 -16.75
N CYS A 277 -15.00 5.75 -17.75
CA CYS A 277 -14.87 7.20 -17.73
C CYS A 277 -16.23 7.87 -17.92
N VAL A 278 -16.41 9.03 -17.30
CA VAL A 278 -17.62 9.87 -17.33
C VAL A 278 -17.28 11.24 -17.92
N PRO A 279 -18.26 11.99 -18.48
CA PRO A 279 -18.00 13.33 -19.00
C PRO A 279 -17.26 14.21 -18.00
N VAL A 280 -16.36 15.05 -18.50
CA VAL A 280 -15.56 15.94 -17.66
C VAL A 280 -16.44 16.85 -16.79
N TYR A 281 -15.98 17.10 -15.56
CA TYR A 281 -16.65 17.98 -14.62
C TYR A 281 -15.63 18.82 -13.84
N ASN A 282 -16.07 19.99 -13.35
CA ASN A 282 -15.32 20.75 -12.35
C ASN A 282 -15.79 20.37 -10.95
N ILE A 283 -14.95 20.63 -9.96
CA ILE A 283 -15.28 20.49 -8.55
C ILE A 283 -15.16 21.87 -7.89
N ARG A 284 -16.17 22.24 -7.11
CA ARG A 284 -16.12 23.33 -6.14
C ARG A 284 -15.76 22.76 -4.78
N GLU A 285 -14.55 23.04 -4.32
CA GLU A 285 -14.03 22.61 -3.02
C GLU A 285 -14.03 23.77 -2.01
N THR A 286 -14.46 23.48 -0.79
CA THR A 286 -14.35 24.37 0.38
C THR A 286 -13.55 23.69 1.48
N ARG A 287 -12.76 24.47 2.24
CA ARG A 287 -11.95 23.94 3.36
C ARG A 287 -12.16 24.76 4.61
N HIS A 288 -12.77 24.16 5.61
CA HIS A 288 -13.12 24.88 6.82
C HIS A 288 -12.31 24.37 8.00
N TYR A 289 -11.77 25.32 8.74
CA TYR A 289 -11.12 25.05 10.01
C TYR A 289 -12.16 24.78 11.09
N VAL A 290 -11.93 23.77 11.93
CA VAL A 290 -12.83 23.41 13.02
C VAL A 290 -12.04 22.92 14.24
N GLU A 291 -12.56 23.23 15.42
CA GLU A 291 -12.10 22.67 16.69
C GLU A 291 -13.04 21.51 17.09
N MET A 292 -12.48 20.33 17.34
CA MET A 292 -13.20 19.16 17.84
C MET A 292 -12.96 19.03 19.34
N GLU A 293 -14.02 18.85 20.13
CA GLU A 293 -13.87 18.60 21.57
C GLU A 293 -13.05 17.33 21.82
N TRP A 294 -12.03 17.46 22.66
CA TRP A 294 -11.21 16.35 23.11
C TRP A 294 -11.46 16.10 24.59
N PRO A 295 -11.99 14.91 24.96
CA PRO A 295 -12.22 14.59 26.35
C PRO A 295 -10.87 14.47 27.08
N GLU A 296 -10.57 15.39 28.00
CA GLU A 296 -9.43 15.20 28.88
C GLU A 296 -9.67 13.96 29.74
N SER A 297 -8.74 13.01 29.70
CA SER A 297 -8.72 11.95 30.69
C SER A 297 -8.42 12.59 32.05
N THR A 298 -9.38 12.63 32.96
CA THR A 298 -9.12 12.79 34.40
C THR A 298 -8.36 11.55 34.91
N ALA A 299 -7.08 11.45 34.57
CA ALA A 299 -6.16 10.44 35.05
C ALA A 299 -4.72 11.00 34.97
N GLU A 300 -4.51 12.22 35.45
CA GLU A 300 -3.26 12.49 36.15
C GLU A 300 -3.31 11.68 37.45
N SER A 301 -2.72 10.48 37.41
CA SER A 301 -2.30 9.83 38.64
C SER A 301 -1.37 10.80 39.36
N ARG A 302 -1.86 11.34 40.49
CA ARG A 302 -1.01 11.99 41.48
C ARG A 302 0.25 11.13 41.67
N PRO A 303 1.46 11.72 41.69
CA PRO A 303 2.64 10.95 42.06
C PRO A 303 2.36 10.33 43.43
N VAL A 304 2.46 9.01 43.54
CA VAL A 304 2.42 8.31 44.83
C VAL A 304 3.71 8.68 45.57
N THR A 305 3.69 9.85 46.20
CA THR A 305 4.61 10.15 47.29
C THR A 305 4.07 9.50 48.55
N GLN A 306 4.97 8.74 49.19
CA GLN A 306 4.86 8.09 50.49
C GLN A 306 4.39 6.63 50.48
N ALA A 307 5.40 5.76 50.59
CA ALA A 307 5.28 4.40 51.06
C ALA A 307 4.54 4.36 52.42
N PRO A 308 3.52 3.51 52.58
CA PRO A 308 3.03 3.19 53.91
C PRO A 308 3.97 2.16 54.55
N SER A 309 4.46 2.53 55.72
CA SER A 309 5.20 1.67 56.64
C SER A 309 4.48 0.36 56.89
N ARG A 310 5.24 -0.74 56.80
CA ARG A 310 4.87 -2.08 57.26
C ARG A 310 4.25 -2.03 58.66
N ALA A 311 3.04 -2.57 58.79
CA ALA A 311 2.57 -3.19 60.02
C ALA A 311 1.77 -4.45 59.66
N CYS A 312 2.27 -5.56 60.18
CA CYS A 312 1.81 -6.92 59.94
C CYS A 312 0.74 -7.30 60.98
N SER A 313 -0.38 -7.88 60.54
CA SER A 313 -1.15 -8.88 61.29
C SER A 313 -2.12 -9.56 60.31
N ARG A 314 -1.93 -10.86 59.99
CA ARG A 314 -2.66 -12.03 60.57
C ARG A 314 -4.19 -11.78 60.56
N SER A 315 -5.06 -12.60 59.98
CA SER A 315 -5.00 -14.01 59.57
C SER A 315 -6.32 -14.36 58.85
N SER A 316 -6.30 -15.53 58.18
CA SER A 316 -7.43 -16.44 57.89
C SER A 316 -8.55 -15.97 56.96
N LEU A 317 -8.42 -16.41 55.70
CA LEU A 317 -9.53 -16.86 54.86
C LEU A 317 -10.24 -18.05 55.51
N SER A 318 -11.57 -17.98 55.59
CA SER A 318 -12.45 -19.15 55.51
C SER A 318 -13.63 -18.78 54.61
N ALA A 319 -13.81 -19.60 53.58
CA ALA A 319 -14.95 -19.58 52.68
C ALA A 319 -16.15 -20.25 53.34
N GLU A 320 -17.36 -19.81 53.01
CA GLU A 320 -18.57 -20.66 53.01
C GLU A 320 -19.63 -20.08 52.05
N LEU A 321 -20.14 -20.95 51.19
CA LEU A 321 -21.26 -20.78 50.25
C LEU A 321 -22.59 -21.21 50.95
N PRO A 322 -23.75 -21.41 50.29
CA PRO A 322 -24.92 -20.53 50.34
C PRO A 322 -26.19 -21.21 50.90
N SER A 323 -27.26 -20.46 51.16
CA SER A 323 -28.66 -20.95 51.30
C SER A 323 -29.59 -19.73 51.18
N SER A 324 -30.45 -19.63 50.16
CA SER A 324 -31.75 -20.28 49.90
C SER A 324 -32.93 -19.68 50.71
N ASP A 325 -34.07 -19.57 50.02
CA ASP A 325 -35.46 -19.36 50.50
C ASP A 325 -35.92 -17.88 50.53
N THR A 326 -36.66 -17.40 49.52
CA THR A 326 -38.11 -17.51 49.18
C THR A 326 -39.04 -16.51 49.89
N ASP A 327 -39.93 -15.96 49.06
CA ASP A 327 -41.28 -15.43 49.36
C ASP A 327 -41.58 -13.93 49.49
N SER A 328 -42.30 -13.46 48.45
CA SER A 328 -43.58 -12.74 48.46
C SER A 328 -43.72 -11.27 48.90
N ALA A 329 -44.03 -10.45 47.90
CA ALA A 329 -45.15 -9.49 47.78
C ALA A 329 -45.49 -8.47 48.89
N SER A 330 -45.36 -7.18 48.53
CA SER A 330 -46.24 -5.99 48.74
C SER A 330 -45.32 -4.76 48.83
N GLY A 331 -45.42 -3.77 47.94
CA GLY A 331 -46.50 -2.78 47.92
C GLY A 331 -46.11 -1.61 48.82
N GLU A 332 -45.36 -0.63 48.30
CA GLU A 332 -45.48 0.80 48.63
C GLU A 332 -44.43 1.66 47.90
N SER A 333 -44.93 2.70 47.25
CA SER A 333 -44.19 3.74 46.55
C SER A 333 -43.54 4.70 47.54
N ILE A 334 -42.20 4.84 47.48
CA ILE A 334 -41.45 5.92 48.11
C ILE A 334 -40.60 6.61 47.02
N PRO A 335 -40.65 7.95 46.88
CA PRO A 335 -39.92 8.66 45.85
C PRO A 335 -38.44 8.77 46.25
N THR A 336 -37.59 7.94 45.66
CA THR A 336 -36.14 8.10 45.79
C THR A 336 -35.64 8.94 44.62
N THR A 337 -35.32 10.20 44.94
CA THR A 337 -34.35 11.01 44.22
C THR A 337 -33.04 10.22 44.06
N SER A 338 -32.92 9.47 42.97
CA SER A 338 -31.64 8.93 42.51
C SER A 338 -31.14 9.83 41.41
N GLY A 339 -30.46 10.91 41.82
CA GLY A 339 -29.37 11.46 41.04
C GLY A 339 -28.30 10.39 40.90
N THR A 340 -28.48 9.44 39.98
CA THR A 340 -27.36 8.69 39.45
C THR A 340 -26.67 9.62 38.46
N CYS A 341 -25.72 10.39 38.99
CA CYS A 341 -24.57 10.85 38.23
C CYS A 341 -23.87 9.57 37.72
N GLN A 342 -24.36 9.01 36.62
CA GLN A 342 -23.52 8.19 35.77
C GLN A 342 -22.49 9.18 35.24
N ASP A 343 -21.28 9.10 35.77
CA ASP A 343 -20.09 9.72 35.19
C ASP A 343 -20.01 9.28 33.72
N GLN A 344 -20.67 10.03 32.84
CA GLN A 344 -20.44 9.97 31.40
C GLN A 344 -19.02 10.48 31.21
N LYS A 345 -18.05 9.56 31.27
CA LYS A 345 -16.73 9.79 30.70
C LYS A 345 -16.98 10.34 29.29
N SER A 346 -16.57 11.58 29.06
CA SER A 346 -16.77 12.25 27.79
C SER A 346 -16.13 11.39 26.70
N VAL A 347 -16.96 10.89 25.79
CA VAL A 347 -16.50 10.06 24.66
C VAL A 347 -16.21 11.01 23.51
N PHE A 348 -15.04 10.85 22.87
CA PHE A 348 -14.71 11.62 21.68
C PHE A 348 -15.71 11.34 20.56
N ARG A 349 -16.19 12.40 19.90
CA ARG A 349 -17.12 12.32 18.78
C ARG A 349 -16.73 13.32 17.71
N ILE A 350 -16.67 12.87 16.46
CA ILE A 350 -16.56 13.80 15.34
C ILE A 350 -17.86 14.60 15.25
N PRO A 351 -17.82 15.94 15.07
CA PRO A 351 -19.01 16.76 14.99
C PRO A 351 -20.01 16.26 13.93
N GLU A 352 -21.30 16.20 14.27
CA GLU A 352 -22.33 15.73 13.32
C GLU A 352 -22.46 16.63 12.09
N THR A 353 -22.15 17.92 12.24
CA THR A 353 -22.04 18.84 11.10
C THR A 353 -21.01 18.33 10.09
N MET A 354 -19.85 17.87 10.55
CA MET A 354 -18.81 17.29 9.69
C MET A 354 -19.28 16.00 9.02
N LYS A 355 -19.92 15.10 9.77
CA LYS A 355 -20.45 13.85 9.23
C LYS A 355 -21.53 14.12 8.16
N SER A 356 -22.40 15.10 8.38
CA SER A 356 -23.46 15.46 7.42
C SER A 356 -22.92 15.97 6.08
N MET A 357 -21.72 16.57 6.05
CA MET A 357 -21.12 17.09 4.81
C MET A 357 -20.66 16.00 3.85
N SER A 358 -20.41 14.81 4.38
CA SER A 358 -20.10 13.63 3.58
C SER A 358 -21.33 13.01 2.91
N ALA A 359 -22.54 13.43 3.27
CA ALA A 359 -23.79 12.91 2.75
C ALA A 359 -24.22 13.62 1.46
N GLY A 360 -24.42 12.85 0.40
CA GLY A 360 -24.99 13.30 -0.87
C GLY A 360 -24.23 12.79 -2.08
N GLN A 361 -24.98 12.42 -3.12
CA GLN A 361 -24.42 11.87 -4.36
C GLN A 361 -23.43 12.84 -4.99
N GLY A 362 -22.24 12.33 -5.32
CA GLY A 362 -21.19 13.10 -5.98
C GLY A 362 -20.45 14.08 -5.08
N LYS A 363 -20.66 14.02 -3.75
CA LYS A 363 -19.87 14.79 -2.79
C LYS A 363 -18.57 14.08 -2.43
N TYR A 364 -17.51 14.87 -2.40
CA TYR A 364 -16.19 14.50 -1.93
C TYR A 364 -16.04 15.04 -0.52
N PHE A 365 -15.61 14.21 0.43
CA PHE A 365 -15.44 14.66 1.82
C PHE A 365 -14.24 13.99 2.47
N SER A 366 -13.32 14.76 3.02
CA SER A 366 -12.20 14.24 3.81
C SER A 366 -11.80 15.26 4.86
N PHE A 367 -11.00 14.86 5.85
CA PHE A 367 -10.50 15.82 6.82
C PHE A 367 -9.12 15.45 7.35
N PHE A 368 -8.39 16.48 7.73
CA PHE A 368 -7.12 16.37 8.43
C PHE A 368 -7.32 16.72 9.90
N VAL A 369 -6.66 16.01 10.81
CA VAL A 369 -6.71 16.32 12.24
C VAL A 369 -5.31 16.26 12.85
N ASN A 370 -4.96 17.29 13.62
CA ASN A 370 -3.76 17.27 14.44
C ASN A 370 -4.03 16.40 15.67
N PRO A 371 -3.27 15.32 15.91
CA PRO A 371 -3.51 14.40 17.03
C PRO A 371 -3.15 14.98 18.41
N PHE A 372 -2.57 16.18 18.46
CA PHE A 372 -2.10 16.78 19.72
C PHE A 372 -3.06 17.88 20.19
N PRO A 373 -3.96 17.58 21.15
CA PRO A 373 -4.99 18.49 21.61
C PRO A 373 -4.38 19.63 22.42
N ARG A 374 -5.05 20.79 22.39
CA ARG A 374 -4.63 21.99 23.10
C ARG A 374 -5.82 22.72 23.67
N ARG A 375 -5.58 23.59 24.65
CA ARG A 375 -6.61 24.49 25.15
C ARG A 375 -7.13 25.39 24.04
N SER A 376 -8.45 25.49 23.93
CA SER A 376 -9.08 26.42 22.98
C SER A 376 -8.68 27.85 23.33
N ARG A 377 -8.48 28.70 22.30
CA ARG A 377 -8.14 30.12 22.51
C ARG A 377 -9.28 30.91 23.15
N GLY A 378 -10.53 30.50 22.89
CA GLY A 378 -11.74 31.18 23.38
C GLY A 378 -12.22 30.70 24.74
N ASP A 379 -11.84 29.48 25.14
CA ASP A 379 -12.22 28.90 26.42
C ASP A 379 -11.08 28.00 26.95
N PRO A 380 -10.30 28.48 27.93
CA PRO A 380 -9.19 27.73 28.51
C PRO A 380 -9.58 26.44 29.25
N GLN A 381 -10.88 26.23 29.55
CA GLN A 381 -11.37 25.00 30.17
C GLN A 381 -11.66 23.90 29.14
N ARG A 382 -11.74 24.25 27.85
CA ARG A 382 -11.97 23.31 26.75
C ARG A 382 -10.65 22.90 26.12
N THR A 383 -10.49 21.60 25.95
CA THR A 383 -9.35 21.02 25.24
C THR A 383 -9.85 20.47 23.91
N VAL A 384 -9.20 20.88 22.83
CA VAL A 384 -9.68 20.66 21.47
C VAL A 384 -8.59 20.10 20.57
N LEU A 385 -8.99 19.25 19.63
CA LEU A 385 -8.19 18.91 18.45
C LEU A 385 -8.49 19.89 17.33
N LYS A 386 -7.46 20.27 16.59
CA LYS A 386 -7.59 21.17 15.46
C LYS A 386 -7.67 20.37 14.18
N SER A 387 -8.64 20.71 13.34
CA SER A 387 -8.93 19.97 12.12
C SER A 387 -9.31 20.90 10.98
N VAL A 388 -9.09 20.43 9.76
CA VAL A 388 -9.65 21.03 8.55
C VAL A 388 -10.39 19.96 7.79
N TYR A 389 -11.67 20.19 7.52
CA TYR A 389 -12.43 19.34 6.63
C TYR A 389 -12.53 19.97 5.24
N LEU A 390 -12.58 19.11 4.24
CA LEU A 390 -12.70 19.44 2.84
C LEU A 390 -14.03 18.88 2.36
N SER A 391 -14.80 19.70 1.66
CA SER A 391 -16.00 19.27 0.96
C SER A 391 -15.93 19.73 -0.47
N GLY A 392 -16.16 18.82 -1.40
CA GLY A 392 -16.19 19.08 -2.82
C GLY A 392 -17.52 18.66 -3.43
N GLU A 393 -18.07 19.47 -4.32
CA GLU A 393 -19.24 19.12 -5.12
C GLU A 393 -18.95 19.35 -6.60
N ARG A 394 -19.52 18.50 -7.46
CA ARG A 394 -19.43 18.71 -8.91
C ARG A 394 -20.16 20.01 -9.27
N THR A 395 -19.61 20.77 -10.20
CA THR A 395 -20.18 22.05 -10.63
C THR A 395 -19.87 22.31 -12.10
N ASP A 396 -20.77 23.02 -12.77
CA ASP A 396 -20.53 23.55 -14.12
C ASP A 396 -19.77 24.90 -14.06
N ALA A 397 -19.63 25.48 -12.87
CA ALA A 397 -18.90 26.72 -12.69
C ALA A 397 -17.40 26.53 -13.00
N THR A 398 -16.79 27.56 -13.57
CA THR A 398 -15.33 27.66 -13.74
C THR A 398 -14.77 28.64 -12.72
N GLY A 399 -13.61 28.32 -12.16
CA GLY A 399 -12.85 29.26 -11.32
C GLY A 399 -12.34 30.45 -12.12
N SER A 400 -11.99 31.51 -11.40
CA SER A 400 -11.48 32.79 -11.94
C SER A 400 -10.22 32.68 -12.80
N CYS A 401 -9.40 31.63 -12.61
CA CYS A 401 -8.47 31.14 -13.64
C CYS A 401 -8.59 29.62 -13.76
N GLN A 402 -8.33 29.09 -14.96
CA GLN A 402 -8.18 27.66 -15.24
C GLN A 402 -6.76 27.32 -15.73
N CYS A 403 -5.84 28.28 -15.62
CA CYS A 403 -4.47 28.22 -16.09
C CYS A 403 -3.55 27.52 -15.08
N ASP A 404 -2.60 26.70 -15.56
CA ASP A 404 -1.58 26.08 -14.70
C ASP A 404 -0.65 27.10 -14.03
N CYS A 405 -0.55 28.34 -14.53
CA CYS A 405 0.31 29.36 -13.92
C CYS A 405 -0.16 29.76 -12.50
N CYS A 406 -1.45 29.62 -12.20
CA CYS A 406 -1.99 29.80 -10.86
C CYS A 406 -1.65 28.65 -9.89
N LEU A 407 -1.16 27.50 -10.37
CA LEU A 407 -0.63 26.45 -9.51
C LEU A 407 0.71 26.85 -8.85
N ASN A 408 1.44 27.81 -9.44
CA ASN A 408 2.73 28.26 -8.93
C ASN A 408 2.68 29.61 -8.18
N PHE A 409 1.61 30.39 -8.33
CA PHE A 409 1.47 31.70 -7.66
C PHE A 409 0.34 31.73 -6.63
N GLN A 410 0.67 32.20 -5.42
CA GLN A 410 -0.16 32.27 -4.21
C GLN A 410 -1.28 33.31 -4.29
N CYS A 411 -2.19 33.23 -5.27
CA CYS A 411 -3.33 34.15 -5.30
C CYS A 411 -4.37 33.71 -4.25
N CYS A 412 -4.31 34.30 -3.05
CA CYS A 412 -5.18 33.95 -1.93
C CYS A 412 -6.65 34.33 -2.14
N ALA A 413 -6.95 35.21 -3.10
CA ALA A 413 -8.30 35.72 -3.36
C ALA A 413 -8.98 35.10 -4.59
N CYS A 414 -8.28 34.29 -5.39
CA CYS A 414 -8.89 33.71 -6.58
C CYS A 414 -9.46 32.32 -6.33
N THR A 415 -10.62 32.06 -6.93
CA THR A 415 -11.28 30.76 -6.93
C THR A 415 -10.58 29.72 -7.81
N GLY A 416 -9.56 30.11 -8.59
CA GLY A 416 -8.80 29.21 -9.47
C GLY A 416 -7.44 28.71 -8.92
N CYS A 417 -6.98 29.21 -7.77
CA CYS A 417 -5.70 28.81 -7.17
C CYS A 417 -5.95 28.03 -5.87
N ARG A 418 -5.05 27.11 -5.53
CA ARG A 418 -5.09 26.35 -4.26
C ARG A 418 -4.63 27.12 -3.02
N GLY A 419 -4.17 28.36 -3.19
CA GLY A 419 -3.59 29.18 -2.13
C GLY A 419 -2.19 28.70 -1.72
N GLN A 420 -1.82 28.89 -0.45
CA GLN A 420 -0.50 28.54 0.08
C GLN A 420 -0.19 27.04 0.01
N SER A 421 -1.20 26.18 -0.04
CA SER A 421 -0.98 24.73 -0.15
C SER A 421 -0.45 24.28 -1.50
N ALA A 422 -0.48 25.12 -2.55
CA ALA A 422 0.20 24.84 -3.82
C ALA A 422 1.66 25.32 -3.86
N CYS A 423 2.17 25.93 -2.80
CA CYS A 423 3.54 26.44 -2.76
C CYS A 423 4.55 25.28 -2.86
N GLN A 424 5.19 25.17 -4.02
CA GLN A 424 6.17 24.13 -4.33
C GLN A 424 7.31 24.07 -3.30
N ILE A 425 7.76 25.22 -2.80
CA ILE A 425 8.90 25.33 -1.86
C ILE A 425 8.65 24.54 -0.56
N VAL A 426 7.39 24.44 -0.09
CA VAL A 426 7.05 23.71 1.14
C VAL A 426 6.69 22.24 0.90
N GLN A 427 6.57 21.83 -0.36
CA GLN A 427 6.31 20.43 -0.76
C GLN A 427 7.58 19.77 -1.30
N THR A 428 8.75 20.03 -0.72
CA THR A 428 10.01 19.40 -1.12
C THR A 428 10.63 18.56 -0.02
N ASP A 429 11.40 17.53 -0.38
CA ASP A 429 12.22 16.77 0.56
C ASP A 429 13.20 17.65 1.35
N CYS A 430 13.71 18.73 0.74
CA CYS A 430 14.58 19.69 1.41
C CYS A 430 13.83 20.40 2.56
N SER A 431 12.63 20.93 2.28
CA SER A 431 11.79 21.53 3.32
C SER A 431 11.42 20.53 4.41
N ALA A 432 11.10 19.28 4.06
CA ALA A 432 10.79 18.25 5.04
C ALA A 432 11.99 17.87 5.90
N SER A 433 13.19 17.79 5.33
CA SER A 433 14.42 17.53 6.09
C SER A 433 14.70 18.64 7.10
N CYS A 434 14.49 19.92 6.70
CA CYS A 434 14.61 21.05 7.62
C CYS A 434 13.57 21.00 8.73
N LEU A 435 12.32 20.67 8.42
CA LEU A 435 11.25 20.51 9.41
C LEU A 435 11.53 19.36 10.37
N GLN A 436 12.03 18.23 9.86
CA GLN A 436 12.39 17.07 10.66
C GLN A 436 13.56 17.40 11.61
N LEU A 437 14.59 18.13 11.14
CA LEU A 437 15.67 18.61 11.99
C LEU A 437 15.15 19.53 13.09
N GLY A 438 14.26 20.47 12.75
CA GLY A 438 13.58 21.32 13.72
C GLY A 438 12.80 20.53 14.77
N ALA A 439 12.11 19.46 14.34
CA ALA A 439 11.39 18.56 15.24
C ALA A 439 12.29 17.80 16.20
N HIS A 440 13.49 17.40 15.75
CA HIS A 440 14.48 16.79 16.63
C HIS A 440 15.05 17.78 17.66
N CYS A 441 15.22 19.05 17.28
CA CYS A 441 15.75 20.07 18.19
C CYS A 441 14.70 20.59 19.18
N LEU A 442 13.44 20.73 18.77
CA LEU A 442 12.35 21.31 19.56
C LEU A 442 11.03 20.53 19.39
N PRO A 443 10.97 19.28 19.88
CA PRO A 443 9.82 18.40 19.65
C PRO A 443 8.52 18.94 20.25
N SER A 444 8.60 19.68 21.36
CA SER A 444 7.44 20.32 22.01
C SER A 444 6.78 21.42 21.18
N PHE A 445 7.46 21.94 20.15
CA PHE A 445 6.92 22.96 19.25
C PHE A 445 6.07 22.35 18.12
N ILE A 446 6.20 21.05 17.86
CA ILE A 446 5.56 20.39 16.72
C ILE A 446 4.03 20.46 16.73
N PRO A 447 3.35 20.24 17.87
CA PRO A 447 1.90 20.45 17.92
C PRO A 447 1.45 21.83 17.46
N TRP A 448 2.19 22.89 17.82
CA TRP A 448 1.87 24.26 17.39
C TRP A 448 2.14 24.45 15.89
N PHE A 449 3.21 23.87 15.36
CA PHE A 449 3.53 23.98 13.94
C PHE A 449 2.47 23.28 13.07
N ALA A 450 2.02 22.09 13.47
CA ALA A 450 0.94 21.36 12.79
C ALA A 450 -0.37 22.17 12.79
N ASP A 451 -0.69 22.86 13.89
CA ASP A 451 -1.85 23.77 13.95
C ASP A 451 -1.75 24.91 12.92
N CYS A 452 -0.56 25.51 12.80
CA CYS A 452 -0.30 26.57 11.84
C CYS A 452 -0.45 26.06 10.40
N GLY A 453 0.07 24.87 10.10
CA GLY A 453 -0.09 24.23 8.80
C GLY A 453 -1.56 24.00 8.44
N LEU A 454 -2.35 23.48 9.39
CA LEU A 454 -3.80 23.30 9.20
C LEU A 454 -4.52 24.64 8.96
N HIS A 455 -4.20 25.68 9.73
CA HIS A 455 -4.81 27.00 9.54
C HIS A 455 -4.44 27.61 8.18
N GLN A 456 -3.22 27.40 7.68
CA GLN A 456 -2.81 27.83 6.33
C GLN A 456 -3.45 27.00 5.22
N PHE A 457 -3.79 25.74 5.50
CA PHE A 457 -4.44 24.84 4.58
C PHE A 457 -5.95 25.14 4.41
N ALA A 458 -6.59 25.58 5.50
CA ALA A 458 -7.95 26.11 5.47
C ALA A 458 -8.07 27.37 4.61
N ARG A 459 -9.26 27.63 4.08
CA ARG A 459 -9.50 28.81 3.25
C ARG A 459 -10.97 29.20 3.22
N ASP A 460 -11.22 30.51 3.22
CA ASP A 460 -12.57 31.05 3.20
C ASP A 460 -13.18 31.03 1.78
N ALA A 461 -12.36 31.25 0.75
CA ALA A 461 -12.81 31.25 -0.63
C ALA A 461 -12.85 29.82 -1.22
N PRO A 462 -13.90 29.46 -1.98
CA PRO A 462 -13.99 28.17 -2.63
C PRO A 462 -12.94 28.03 -3.75
N TYR A 463 -12.44 26.82 -3.94
CA TYR A 463 -11.56 26.43 -5.03
C TYR A 463 -12.35 25.70 -6.11
N ILE A 464 -12.44 26.27 -7.31
CA ILE A 464 -13.21 25.73 -8.42
C ILE A 464 -12.27 25.44 -9.59
N GLN A 465 -12.07 24.16 -9.89
CA GLN A 465 -11.21 23.72 -10.98
C GLN A 465 -11.67 22.36 -11.54
N LYS A 466 -11.09 21.96 -12.67
CA LYS A 466 -11.12 20.63 -13.23
C LYS A 466 -10.86 19.60 -12.13
N TRP A 467 -11.65 18.54 -12.16
CA TRP A 467 -11.71 17.49 -11.14
C TRP A 467 -10.32 17.01 -10.68
N TYR A 468 -9.39 16.71 -11.60
CA TYR A 468 -8.09 16.16 -11.24
C TYR A 468 -7.19 17.16 -10.51
N ASN A 469 -7.30 18.47 -10.79
CA ASN A 469 -6.55 19.52 -10.11
C ASN A 469 -7.14 19.89 -8.74
N VAL A 470 -8.39 19.52 -8.50
CA VAL A 470 -8.98 19.62 -7.15
C VAL A 470 -8.59 18.41 -6.31
N LEU A 471 -8.74 17.19 -6.83
CA LEU A 471 -8.55 15.95 -6.08
C LEU A 471 -7.07 15.63 -5.73
N THR A 472 -6.09 16.17 -6.45
CA THR A 472 -4.65 15.85 -6.25
C THR A 472 -3.93 16.80 -5.30
N PHE A 473 -3.81 16.54 -3.99
CA PHE A 473 -3.23 17.53 -3.04
C PHE A 473 -1.73 17.80 -3.17
N THR A 474 -0.97 16.79 -3.59
CA THR A 474 0.49 16.83 -3.63
C THR A 474 1.00 16.77 -5.06
N ASN A 475 2.02 17.57 -5.35
CA ASN A 475 2.72 17.52 -6.63
C ASN A 475 3.75 16.39 -6.70
N GLY A 476 3.86 15.57 -5.64
CA GLY A 476 4.76 14.41 -5.60
C GLY A 476 6.21 14.71 -5.24
N ASN A 477 6.53 15.97 -4.91
CA ASN A 477 7.89 16.41 -4.62
C ASN A 477 8.31 16.22 -3.15
N LEU A 478 7.37 15.78 -2.32
CA LEU A 478 7.59 15.48 -0.91
C LEU A 478 7.32 14.01 -0.64
N HIS A 479 8.36 13.30 -0.19
CA HIS A 479 8.22 11.92 0.26
C HIS A 479 7.72 11.85 1.70
N ILE A 480 6.68 11.04 1.93
CA ILE A 480 6.02 10.88 3.24
C ILE A 480 5.89 9.39 3.51
N LYS A 481 6.50 8.90 4.59
CA LYS A 481 6.34 7.51 5.01
C LYS A 481 5.08 7.39 5.84
N THR A 482 4.17 6.52 5.43
CA THR A 482 2.80 6.54 5.96
C THR A 482 2.19 5.15 5.99
N ALA A 483 1.46 4.86 7.06
CA ALA A 483 0.59 3.69 7.18
C ALA A 483 -0.87 4.16 7.03
N GLU A 484 -1.72 3.31 6.49
CA GLU A 484 -3.13 3.64 6.30
C GLU A 484 -4.00 2.42 6.54
N TYR A 485 -5.10 2.61 7.26
CA TYR A 485 -5.95 1.52 7.74
C TYR A 485 -7.41 1.75 7.32
N CYS A 486 -7.99 0.74 6.68
CA CYS A 486 -9.39 0.67 6.30
C CYS A 486 -10.22 0.06 7.45
N ILE A 487 -11.21 0.80 7.93
CA ILE A 487 -12.05 0.46 9.09
C ILE A 487 -13.52 0.75 8.74
N PRO A 488 -14.50 -0.04 9.22
CA PRO A 488 -15.92 0.28 9.03
C PRO A 488 -16.24 1.72 9.47
N LEU A 489 -17.05 2.44 8.69
CA LEU A 489 -17.30 3.86 8.92
C LEU A 489 -17.97 4.12 10.29
N GLU A 490 -18.78 3.19 10.79
CA GLU A 490 -19.42 3.24 12.10
C GLU A 490 -18.43 3.29 13.27
N ASP A 491 -17.23 2.73 13.09
CA ASP A 491 -16.18 2.68 14.12
C ASP A 491 -15.24 3.90 14.09
N LEU A 492 -15.43 4.82 13.14
CA LEU A 492 -14.50 5.94 12.89
C LEU A 492 -14.21 6.77 14.15
N ASP A 493 -15.24 7.16 14.90
CA ASP A 493 -15.06 7.98 16.13
C ASP A 493 -14.15 7.27 17.13
N ALA A 494 -14.41 5.98 17.38
CA ALA A 494 -13.68 5.19 18.36
C ALA A 494 -12.24 4.88 17.90
N ALA A 495 -12.08 4.46 16.65
CA ALA A 495 -10.78 4.14 16.08
C ALA A 495 -9.88 5.38 16.02
N LEU A 496 -10.40 6.52 15.59
CA LEU A 496 -9.64 7.77 15.55
C LEU A 496 -9.22 8.22 16.97
N ALA A 497 -10.11 8.11 17.96
CA ALA A 497 -9.78 8.43 19.35
C ALA A 497 -8.61 7.58 19.87
N ASP A 498 -8.61 6.28 19.57
CA ASP A 498 -7.54 5.38 20.02
C ASP A 498 -6.22 5.63 19.29
N ILE A 499 -6.25 5.86 17.96
CA ILE A 499 -5.06 6.24 17.18
C ILE A 499 -4.43 7.50 17.77
N ILE A 500 -5.25 8.51 18.07
CA ILE A 500 -4.80 9.76 18.66
C ILE A 500 -4.17 9.54 20.05
N LYS A 501 -4.77 8.71 20.91
CA LYS A 501 -4.17 8.36 22.22
C LYS A 501 -2.82 7.66 22.06
N VAL A 502 -2.72 6.69 21.15
CA VAL A 502 -1.47 5.98 20.88
C VAL A 502 -0.37 6.94 20.38
N LEU A 503 -0.71 7.90 19.52
CA LEU A 503 0.20 8.96 19.07
C LEU A 503 0.64 9.88 20.21
N GLN A 504 -0.28 10.27 21.10
CA GLN A 504 0.04 11.09 22.27
C GLN A 504 0.97 10.38 23.23
N ASP A 505 0.71 9.11 23.53
CA ASP A 505 1.53 8.31 24.43
C ASP A 505 2.93 8.07 23.84
N TYR A 506 3.00 7.82 22.53
CA TYR A 506 4.27 7.71 21.81
C TYR A 506 5.06 9.04 21.85
N GLY A 507 4.39 10.17 21.60
CA GLY A 507 4.99 11.50 21.67
C GLY A 507 5.53 11.84 23.06
N LYS A 508 4.79 11.48 24.12
CA LYS A 508 5.24 11.67 25.52
C LYS A 508 6.47 10.80 25.84
N LEU A 509 6.43 9.52 25.47
CA LEU A 509 7.45 8.54 25.85
C LEU A 509 8.77 8.72 25.08
N TYR A 510 8.69 8.98 23.77
CA TYR A 510 9.86 9.00 22.88
C TYR A 510 10.22 10.40 22.37
N GLN A 511 9.47 11.44 22.78
CA GLN A 511 9.66 12.82 22.30
C GLN A 511 9.65 12.90 20.75
N THR A 512 8.90 12.01 20.11
CA THR A 512 8.79 11.92 18.65
C THR A 512 7.34 12.17 18.26
N TYR A 513 7.11 13.24 17.53
CA TYR A 513 5.77 13.71 17.14
C TYR A 513 5.60 13.57 15.64
N THR A 514 4.41 13.19 15.19
CA THR A 514 4.10 13.33 13.76
C THR A 514 3.96 14.81 13.41
N LEU A 515 4.71 15.24 12.39
CA LEU A 515 4.65 16.60 11.85
C LEU A 515 3.44 16.82 10.93
N LEU A 516 2.86 15.73 10.43
CA LEU A 516 1.78 15.76 9.46
C LEU A 516 0.49 15.33 10.15
N PRO A 517 -0.64 16.00 9.86
CA PRO A 517 -1.92 15.63 10.45
C PRO A 517 -2.36 14.24 9.98
N ILE A 518 -3.14 13.54 10.81
CA ILE A 518 -3.85 12.33 10.41
C ILE A 518 -4.80 12.72 9.28
N TYR A 519 -4.86 11.93 8.22
CA TYR A 519 -5.75 12.16 7.09
C TYR A 519 -6.83 11.09 7.02
N VAL A 520 -8.09 11.49 7.07
CA VAL A 520 -9.24 10.59 7.07
C VAL A 520 -10.06 10.78 5.79
N ARG A 521 -10.35 9.65 5.13
CA ARG A 521 -11.13 9.59 3.89
C ARG A 521 -12.24 8.56 3.99
N MET A 522 -13.30 8.76 3.20
CA MET A 522 -14.45 7.85 3.16
C MET A 522 -14.48 7.13 1.82
N VAL A 523 -14.88 5.86 1.82
CA VAL A 523 -14.92 5.02 0.63
C VAL A 523 -16.14 4.09 0.69
N LYS A 524 -16.83 3.90 -0.43
CA LYS A 524 -17.88 2.90 -0.57
C LYS A 524 -17.26 1.50 -0.65
N ALA A 525 -17.89 0.52 -0.03
CA ALA A 525 -17.42 -0.86 -0.13
C ALA A 525 -17.54 -1.44 -1.56
N ASP A 526 -16.64 -2.36 -1.91
CA ASP A 526 -16.60 -3.07 -3.19
C ASP A 526 -16.68 -4.60 -2.98
N ASP A 527 -16.65 -5.38 -4.07
CA ASP A 527 -16.74 -6.85 -4.04
C ASP A 527 -15.42 -7.55 -4.43
N LEU A 528 -14.30 -6.81 -4.52
CA LEU A 528 -13.03 -7.35 -5.00
C LEU A 528 -12.32 -8.09 -3.87
N TYR A 529 -11.89 -9.33 -4.10
CA TYR A 529 -11.55 -10.27 -3.00
C TYR A 529 -10.46 -9.78 -2.06
N MET A 530 -9.46 -9.09 -2.59
CA MET A 530 -8.35 -8.55 -1.81
C MET A 530 -8.47 -7.05 -1.59
N SER A 531 -9.57 -6.38 -1.94
CA SER A 531 -9.73 -4.95 -1.59
C SER A 531 -9.84 -4.78 -0.08
N PRO A 532 -9.10 -3.84 0.54
CA PRO A 532 -9.32 -3.50 1.95
C PRO A 532 -10.75 -3.01 2.22
N ALA A 533 -11.42 -2.45 1.21
CA ALA A 533 -12.81 -2.01 1.27
C ALA A 533 -13.81 -3.09 0.79
N ASN A 534 -13.43 -4.37 0.74
CA ASN A 534 -14.36 -5.44 0.40
C ASN A 534 -15.52 -5.47 1.40
N ARG A 535 -16.76 -5.46 0.91
CA ARG A 535 -17.98 -5.41 1.73
C ARG A 535 -18.14 -6.58 2.69
N HIS A 536 -17.57 -7.75 2.37
CA HIS A 536 -17.63 -8.91 3.24
C HIS A 536 -16.59 -8.75 4.33
N THR A 537 -17.05 -8.66 5.57
CA THR A 537 -16.18 -8.43 6.73
C THR A 537 -15.56 -9.74 7.24
N ALA A 538 -14.53 -9.63 8.05
CA ALA A 538 -13.79 -10.75 8.63
C ALA A 538 -14.65 -11.67 9.52
N ASP A 539 -15.71 -11.13 10.11
CA ASP A 539 -16.68 -11.81 10.97
C ASP A 539 -17.89 -12.39 10.22
N GLY A 540 -17.88 -12.34 8.88
CA GLY A 540 -18.95 -12.89 8.03
C GLY A 540 -20.14 -11.95 7.81
N GLY A 541 -20.03 -10.70 8.27
CA GLY A 541 -21.01 -9.64 8.04
C GLY A 541 -20.83 -8.91 6.70
N LEU A 542 -21.64 -7.86 6.53
CA LEU A 542 -21.57 -6.94 5.40
C LEU A 542 -21.36 -5.51 5.91
N CYS A 543 -20.50 -4.76 5.22
CA CYS A 543 -20.25 -3.35 5.46
C CYS A 543 -20.36 -2.58 4.14
N ASP A 544 -21.12 -1.49 4.14
CA ASP A 544 -21.37 -0.68 2.94
C ASP A 544 -20.37 0.46 2.76
N ARG A 545 -19.75 0.94 3.85
CA ARG A 545 -18.92 2.14 3.87
C ARG A 545 -17.77 1.98 4.83
N TYR A 546 -16.58 2.34 4.36
CA TYR A 546 -15.36 2.33 5.12
C TYR A 546 -14.81 3.74 5.28
N CYS A 547 -13.98 3.93 6.31
CA CYS A 547 -13.04 5.03 6.42
C CYS A 547 -11.61 4.52 6.28
N TYR A 548 -10.77 5.30 5.61
CA TYR A 548 -9.33 5.11 5.58
C TYR A 548 -8.69 6.16 6.46
N ILE A 549 -7.91 5.73 7.45
CA ILE A 549 -7.19 6.60 8.38
C ILE A 549 -5.70 6.48 8.10
N GLU A 550 -5.14 7.52 7.49
CA GLU A 550 -3.73 7.64 7.16
C GLU A 550 -2.97 8.32 8.30
N VAL A 551 -1.87 7.69 8.73
CA VAL A 551 -0.98 8.17 9.79
C VAL A 551 0.39 8.44 9.17
N PRO A 552 0.62 9.68 8.68
CA PRO A 552 1.86 10.03 8.01
C PRO A 552 2.98 10.43 8.97
N PHE A 553 4.22 10.17 8.58
CA PHE A 553 5.44 10.70 9.20
C PHE A 553 6.37 11.26 8.11
N LEU A 554 7.12 12.32 8.45
CA LEU A 554 8.21 12.74 7.58
C LEU A 554 9.34 11.70 7.63
N PRO A 555 10.02 11.46 6.50
CA PRO A 555 11.20 10.60 6.47
C PRO A 555 12.26 11.07 7.48
N GLY A 556 12.87 10.13 8.19
CA GLY A 556 13.90 10.40 9.19
C GLY A 556 13.39 10.49 10.63
N ALA A 557 12.08 10.47 10.88
CA ALA A 557 11.58 10.34 12.25
C ALA A 557 11.99 8.97 12.84
N TYR A 558 12.34 8.98 14.12
CA TYR A 558 12.83 7.79 14.82
C TYR A 558 11.68 6.81 15.09
N GLY A 559 11.92 5.51 14.88
CA GLY A 559 11.02 4.44 15.31
C GLY A 559 9.69 4.33 14.54
N ILE A 560 9.60 4.86 13.32
CA ILE A 560 8.36 4.88 12.52
C ILE A 560 7.81 3.47 12.29
N ASP A 561 8.66 2.49 11.96
CA ASP A 561 8.21 1.14 11.63
C ASP A 561 7.71 0.39 12.86
N GLU A 562 8.42 0.52 13.98
CA GLU A 562 7.99 -0.04 15.27
C GLU A 562 6.67 0.58 15.72
N PHE A 563 6.50 1.88 15.50
CA PHE A 563 5.24 2.57 15.77
C PHE A 563 4.11 2.06 14.89
N HIS A 564 4.27 2.09 13.56
CA HIS A 564 3.25 1.63 12.62
C HIS A 564 2.89 0.16 12.84
N LYS A 565 3.87 -0.69 13.19
CA LYS A 565 3.62 -2.08 13.53
C LYS A 565 2.76 -2.20 14.80
N LYS A 566 3.11 -1.50 15.88
CA LYS A 566 2.32 -1.52 17.13
C LYS A 566 0.90 -1.02 16.90
N LEU A 567 0.75 0.05 16.12
CA LEU A 567 -0.54 0.60 15.76
C LEU A 567 -1.37 -0.38 14.92
N GLU A 568 -0.76 -1.00 13.91
CA GLU A 568 -1.41 -2.03 13.10
C GLU A 568 -1.85 -3.23 13.96
N ASP A 569 -0.99 -3.73 14.84
CA ASP A 569 -1.30 -4.84 15.76
C ASP A 569 -2.53 -4.52 16.63
N PHE A 570 -2.59 -3.31 17.16
CA PHE A 570 -3.70 -2.82 17.98
C PHE A 570 -4.99 -2.70 17.17
N LEU A 571 -4.95 -2.03 16.02
CA LEU A 571 -6.13 -1.80 15.17
C LEU A 571 -6.65 -3.10 14.54
N PHE A 572 -5.77 -4.03 14.17
CA PHE A 572 -6.14 -5.37 13.75
C PHE A 572 -6.92 -6.10 14.84
N THR A 573 -6.42 -6.07 16.08
CA THR A 573 -7.02 -6.81 17.20
C THR A 573 -8.39 -6.26 17.57
N LYS A 574 -8.53 -4.92 17.60
CA LYS A 574 -9.75 -4.26 18.08
C LYS A 574 -10.80 -4.05 17.00
N TYR A 575 -10.39 -3.66 15.79
CA TYR A 575 -11.29 -3.20 14.72
C TYR A 575 -11.25 -4.07 13.47
N ARG A 576 -10.43 -5.13 13.43
CA ARG A 576 -10.16 -5.91 12.21
C ARG A 576 -9.75 -5.00 11.04
N ALA A 577 -9.00 -3.95 11.36
CA ALA A 577 -8.56 -2.97 10.39
C ALA A 577 -7.73 -3.63 9.28
N ARG A 578 -8.02 -3.29 8.02
CA ARG A 578 -7.28 -3.80 6.86
C ARG A 578 -6.27 -2.75 6.39
N PRO A 579 -4.96 -3.03 6.46
CA PRO A 579 -3.95 -2.10 5.96
C PRO A 579 -4.06 -1.88 4.44
N HIS A 580 -3.74 -0.67 3.98
CA HIS A 580 -3.66 -0.37 2.56
C HIS A 580 -2.43 -1.05 1.93
N TRP A 581 -2.63 -1.76 0.80
CA TRP A 581 -1.60 -2.62 0.18
C TRP A 581 -0.33 -1.93 -0.28
N SER A 582 -0.40 -0.64 -0.63
CA SER A 582 0.77 0.16 -1.06
C SER A 582 1.39 1.00 0.06
N LYS A 583 0.81 1.02 1.27
CA LYS A 583 1.31 1.82 2.40
C LYS A 583 2.13 0.95 3.35
N ASN A 584 2.81 1.57 4.32
CA ASN A 584 3.60 0.81 5.27
C ASN A 584 2.69 -0.17 6.04
N ASN A 585 2.91 -1.47 5.87
CA ASN A 585 2.11 -2.52 6.51
C ASN A 585 2.97 -3.72 6.91
N PHE A 586 2.49 -4.47 7.90
CA PHE A 586 3.19 -5.61 8.51
C PHE A 586 2.31 -6.87 8.47
N LEU A 587 1.58 -7.03 7.36
CA LEU A 587 0.71 -8.18 7.15
C LEU A 587 1.50 -9.50 7.21
N SER A 588 0.87 -10.48 7.84
CA SER A 588 1.33 -11.87 7.90
C SER A 588 0.24 -12.79 7.36
N TYR A 589 0.58 -14.02 7.00
CA TYR A 589 -0.39 -15.05 6.58
C TYR A 589 -1.62 -15.11 7.49
N ASN A 590 -1.40 -15.25 8.81
CA ASN A 590 -2.49 -15.35 9.78
C ASN A 590 -3.40 -14.12 9.79
N ARG A 591 -2.87 -12.93 9.51
CA ARG A 591 -3.69 -11.72 9.38
C ARG A 591 -4.50 -11.74 8.11
N VAL A 592 -3.86 -12.05 6.98
CA VAL A 592 -4.54 -12.07 5.68
C VAL A 592 -5.69 -13.07 5.70
N GLU A 593 -5.45 -14.28 6.19
CA GLU A 593 -6.48 -15.32 6.38
C GLU A 593 -7.66 -14.85 7.24
N ARG A 594 -7.39 -14.11 8.32
CA ARG A 594 -8.43 -13.59 9.22
C ARG A 594 -9.14 -12.34 8.72
N LEU A 595 -8.57 -11.60 7.77
CA LEU A 595 -9.11 -10.32 7.30
C LEU A 595 -9.93 -10.46 6.02
N TYR A 596 -9.58 -11.42 5.16
CA TYR A 596 -10.12 -11.53 3.81
C TYR A 596 -10.95 -12.82 3.67
N PRO A 597 -12.29 -12.74 3.78
CA PRO A 597 -13.15 -13.93 3.81
C PRO A 597 -13.16 -14.72 2.49
N HIS A 598 -12.80 -14.09 1.37
CA HIS A 598 -12.72 -14.74 0.06
C HIS A 598 -11.30 -15.18 -0.33
N LEU A 599 -10.39 -15.30 0.64
CA LEU A 599 -9.00 -15.67 0.39
C LEU A 599 -8.88 -17.01 -0.36
N ASP A 600 -9.73 -18.00 -0.07
CA ASP A 600 -9.68 -19.30 -0.75
C ASP A 600 -10.07 -19.20 -2.24
N ARG A 601 -11.01 -18.31 -2.59
CA ARG A 601 -11.38 -18.05 -4.00
C ARG A 601 -10.25 -17.34 -4.73
N TRP A 602 -9.66 -16.33 -4.08
CA TRP A 602 -8.50 -15.63 -4.60
C TRP A 602 -7.29 -16.57 -4.78
N ARG A 603 -7.05 -17.46 -3.81
CA ARG A 603 -5.98 -18.46 -3.83
C ARG A 603 -6.04 -19.31 -5.09
N ARG A 604 -7.23 -19.79 -5.49
CA ARG A 604 -7.38 -20.61 -6.70
C ARG A 604 -6.95 -19.88 -7.97
N VAL A 605 -7.26 -18.59 -8.08
CA VAL A 605 -6.81 -17.77 -9.22
C VAL A 605 -5.31 -17.49 -9.13
N TYR A 606 -4.79 -17.28 -7.92
CA TYR A 606 -3.36 -17.12 -7.68
C TYR A 606 -2.56 -18.35 -8.12
N THR A 607 -2.96 -19.53 -7.68
CA THR A 607 -2.27 -20.76 -8.06
C THR A 607 -2.40 -21.04 -9.56
N LEU A 608 -3.52 -20.71 -10.19
CA LEU A 608 -3.68 -20.83 -11.63
C LEU A 608 -2.77 -19.87 -12.42
N PHE A 609 -2.74 -18.59 -12.06
CA PHE A 609 -2.03 -17.55 -12.82
C PHE A 609 -0.53 -17.45 -12.47
N ASN A 610 -0.13 -18.00 -11.33
CA ASN A 610 1.23 -17.97 -10.82
C ASN A 610 1.71 -19.37 -10.42
N ARG A 611 1.34 -20.42 -11.15
CA ARG A 611 1.52 -21.84 -10.75
C ARG A 611 2.90 -22.21 -10.24
N ASP A 612 3.95 -21.68 -10.87
CA ASP A 612 5.35 -22.00 -10.56
C ASP A 612 6.00 -20.91 -9.66
N GLY A 613 5.19 -20.03 -9.08
CA GLY A 613 5.64 -18.92 -8.24
C GLY A 613 6.50 -17.91 -9.00
N THR A 614 6.35 -17.76 -10.32
CA THR A 614 7.14 -16.82 -11.15
C THR A 614 7.03 -15.37 -10.66
N PHE A 615 5.90 -14.99 -10.07
CA PHE A 615 5.66 -13.65 -9.56
C PHE A 615 5.84 -13.53 -8.04
N ASP A 616 6.34 -14.57 -7.38
CA ASP A 616 6.56 -14.57 -5.93
C ASP A 616 7.72 -13.66 -5.53
N ASN A 617 7.62 -13.14 -4.31
CA ASN A 617 8.70 -12.42 -3.66
C ASN A 617 8.61 -12.48 -2.13
N GLU A 618 9.46 -11.71 -1.46
CA GLU A 618 9.46 -11.61 0.00
C GLU A 618 8.12 -11.11 0.57
N PHE A 619 7.41 -10.25 -0.15
CA PHE A 619 6.11 -9.76 0.30
C PHE A 619 5.04 -10.85 0.23
N THR A 620 4.95 -11.58 -0.90
CA THR A 620 4.00 -12.69 -1.03
C THR A 620 4.29 -13.80 -0.02
N ARG A 621 5.58 -14.08 0.26
CA ARG A 621 6.01 -14.98 1.34
C ARG A 621 5.57 -14.54 2.73
N LYS A 622 5.73 -13.25 3.07
CA LYS A 622 5.26 -12.73 4.36
C LYS A 622 3.74 -12.90 4.52
N CYS A 623 3.01 -12.74 3.42
CA CYS A 623 1.57 -13.00 3.38
C CYS A 623 1.21 -14.50 3.28
N GLY A 624 2.18 -15.40 3.17
CA GLY A 624 2.01 -16.86 3.05
C GLY A 624 1.35 -17.32 1.75
N PHE A 625 1.53 -16.58 0.66
CA PHE A 625 0.94 -16.96 -0.63
C PHE A 625 1.77 -18.01 -1.38
N ASP A 626 3.07 -18.10 -1.10
CA ASP A 626 3.95 -19.13 -1.65
C ASP A 626 3.62 -20.54 -1.13
N ASP A 627 3.13 -20.64 0.10
CA ASP A 627 2.63 -21.90 0.69
C ASP A 627 1.46 -22.50 -0.11
N PHE A 628 0.75 -21.70 -0.93
CA PHE A 628 -0.36 -22.19 -1.75
C PHE A 628 0.09 -23.21 -2.79
N HIS A 629 1.32 -23.10 -3.29
CA HIS A 629 1.90 -24.05 -4.24
C HIS A 629 2.17 -25.42 -3.59
N LEU A 630 2.43 -25.46 -2.28
CA LEU A 630 2.67 -26.69 -1.53
C LEU A 630 1.37 -27.46 -1.25
N LEU A 631 0.27 -26.74 -1.03
CA LEU A 631 -1.05 -27.31 -0.75
C LEU A 631 -1.67 -27.96 -1.99
N GLU A 632 -1.61 -27.31 -3.15
CA GLU A 632 -2.07 -27.93 -4.42
C GLU A 632 -1.24 -29.16 -4.77
N GLY A 633 0.08 -29.13 -4.62
CA GLY A 633 0.93 -30.29 -4.86
C GLY A 633 0.62 -31.49 -3.95
N ALA A 634 0.02 -31.27 -2.78
CA ALA A 634 -0.46 -32.33 -1.90
C ALA A 634 -1.85 -32.84 -2.31
N GLU A 635 -2.76 -31.95 -2.70
CA GLU A 635 -4.09 -32.30 -3.21
C GLU A 635 -4.02 -33.04 -4.55
N ASP A 636 -3.17 -32.61 -5.48
CA ASP A 636 -2.94 -33.29 -6.76
C ASP A 636 -2.33 -34.68 -6.55
N LYS A 637 -1.40 -34.84 -5.60
CA LYS A 637 -0.87 -36.16 -5.22
C LYS A 637 -1.93 -37.07 -4.59
N LEU A 638 -2.88 -36.51 -3.84
CA LEU A 638 -4.02 -37.26 -3.31
C LEU A 638 -5.02 -37.63 -4.41
N ARG A 639 -5.26 -36.73 -5.37
CA ARG A 639 -6.10 -36.95 -6.57
C ARG A 639 -5.49 -38.01 -7.49
N GLU A 640 -4.19 -37.97 -7.74
CA GLU A 640 -3.46 -38.97 -8.50
C GLU A 640 -3.52 -40.35 -7.81
N LYS A 641 -3.29 -40.40 -6.49
CA LYS A 641 -3.46 -41.64 -5.71
C LYS A 641 -4.90 -42.16 -5.72
N GLY A 642 -5.90 -41.28 -5.68
CA GLY A 642 -7.32 -41.66 -5.80
C GLY A 642 -7.70 -42.17 -7.18
N ALA A 643 -7.14 -41.57 -8.25
CA ALA A 643 -7.32 -42.01 -9.63
C ALA A 643 -6.56 -43.32 -9.94
N GLU A 644 -5.41 -43.54 -9.28
CA GLU A 644 -4.65 -44.80 -9.33
C GLU A 644 -5.39 -45.91 -8.56
N TRP A 645 -6.02 -45.58 -7.43
CA TRP A 645 -6.89 -46.49 -6.69
C TRP A 645 -8.12 -46.89 -7.52
N SER A 646 -8.78 -45.94 -8.20
CA SER A 646 -9.92 -46.24 -9.08
C SER A 646 -9.52 -47.10 -10.28
N ARG A 647 -8.37 -46.83 -10.92
CA ARG A 647 -7.82 -47.68 -11.99
C ARG A 647 -7.45 -49.09 -11.53
N ARG A 648 -7.01 -49.27 -10.27
CA ARG A 648 -6.79 -50.60 -9.67
C ARG A 648 -8.10 -51.32 -9.35
N SER A 649 -9.12 -50.57 -8.94
CA SER A 649 -10.47 -51.10 -8.65
C SER A 649 -11.12 -51.65 -9.92
N ASP A 650 -11.06 -50.89 -11.02
CA ASP A 650 -11.61 -51.29 -12.32
C ASP A 650 -10.81 -52.43 -12.99
N GLY A 651 -9.52 -52.57 -12.65
CA GLY A 651 -8.66 -53.67 -13.10
C GLY A 651 -8.87 -54.99 -12.35
N GLU A 652 -9.20 -54.93 -11.05
CA GLU A 652 -9.52 -56.12 -10.25
C GLU A 652 -10.95 -56.64 -10.47
N GLU A 653 -11.90 -55.78 -10.88
CA GLU A 653 -13.28 -56.21 -11.12
C GLU A 653 -13.46 -56.97 -12.45
N ARG A 654 -12.57 -56.75 -13.43
CA ARG A 654 -12.51 -57.55 -14.68
C ARG A 654 -11.80 -58.90 -14.55
N SER A 655 -11.11 -59.15 -13.44
CA SER A 655 -10.32 -60.37 -13.24
C SER A 655 -10.90 -61.34 -12.19
N ARG A 656 -12.05 -61.01 -11.56
CA ARG A 656 -12.71 -61.85 -10.54
C ARG A 656 -14.08 -62.44 -10.91
N SER A 657 -14.47 -62.44 -12.19
CA SER A 657 -15.73 -63.06 -12.64
C SER A 657 -15.63 -64.57 -12.98
N LEU A 658 -14.54 -65.23 -12.62
CA LEU A 658 -14.37 -66.68 -12.75
C LEU A 658 -13.71 -67.20 -11.47
N GLU A 659 -14.53 -67.73 -10.56
CA GLU A 659 -14.29 -68.93 -9.75
C GLU A 659 -15.03 -68.90 -8.40
N ARG A 660 -16.06 -69.75 -8.32
CA ARG A 660 -16.42 -70.66 -7.22
C ARG A 660 -16.80 -70.08 -5.84
N GLY A 661 -18.04 -70.40 -5.45
CA GLY A 661 -18.28 -71.49 -4.48
C GLY A 661 -18.24 -71.12 -2.99
N SER A 662 -19.43 -71.14 -2.36
CA SER A 662 -19.65 -71.17 -0.91
C SER A 662 -18.89 -72.34 -0.23
N PRO A 663 -18.49 -72.22 1.06
CA PRO A 663 -19.43 -72.60 2.12
C PRO A 663 -19.36 -71.78 3.42
N THR A 664 -20.38 -72.05 4.23
CA THR A 664 -20.80 -71.56 5.54
C THR A 664 -19.91 -71.98 6.72
N HIS A 665 -19.73 -71.12 7.75
CA HIS A 665 -20.01 -71.44 9.17
C HIS A 665 -19.83 -70.23 10.13
N ASP A 666 -20.92 -69.92 10.83
CA ASP A 666 -21.10 -69.64 12.27
C ASP A 666 -20.16 -68.74 13.12
N ARG A 667 -20.83 -67.75 13.74
CA ARG A 667 -20.77 -67.24 15.14
C ARG A 667 -19.99 -65.95 15.48
N PRO A 668 -20.43 -65.23 16.55
CA PRO A 668 -20.53 -63.76 16.54
C PRO A 668 -19.50 -63.02 17.42
N ILE A 669 -19.50 -61.71 17.16
CA ILE A 669 -18.87 -60.54 17.79
C ILE A 669 -18.52 -60.68 19.30
N ALA A 670 -17.26 -60.41 19.63
CA ALA A 670 -16.80 -59.86 20.91
C ALA A 670 -15.56 -58.98 20.70
N ALA A 671 -15.54 -57.79 21.32
CA ALA A 671 -14.45 -56.82 21.29
C ALA A 671 -13.19 -57.28 22.07
N PRO A 672 -12.00 -56.69 21.81
CA PRO A 672 -10.99 -56.60 22.86
C PRO A 672 -10.38 -55.21 23.07
N ALA A 673 -9.99 -55.05 24.33
CA ALA A 673 -9.41 -53.90 25.02
C ALA A 673 -8.02 -53.43 24.53
N GLN A 674 -7.76 -52.14 24.80
CA GLN A 674 -6.46 -51.49 24.77
C GLN A 674 -5.49 -52.09 25.80
N LYS A 675 -4.21 -52.15 25.44
CA LYS A 675 -3.09 -52.35 26.36
C LYS A 675 -2.06 -51.25 26.19
N ASP A 676 -1.72 -50.66 27.33
CA ASP A 676 -0.62 -49.72 27.58
C ASP A 676 0.77 -50.32 27.33
N SER A 677 1.70 -49.45 26.94
CA SER A 677 3.08 -49.50 27.46
C SER A 677 3.71 -48.11 27.38
N GLY A 678 3.84 -47.45 28.54
CA GLY A 678 4.71 -46.30 28.75
C GLY A 678 6.04 -46.73 29.38
N LEU A 679 7.11 -45.97 29.07
CA LEU A 679 8.38 -45.98 29.77
C LEU A 679 8.79 -44.52 29.98
N GLY A 680 8.89 -44.12 31.24
CA GLY A 680 9.22 -42.76 31.67
C GLY A 680 10.70 -42.57 32.00
N CYS A 681 11.07 -41.33 32.29
CA CYS A 681 12.32 -40.99 32.98
C CYS A 681 12.06 -39.93 34.05
N ARG A 682 12.56 -40.22 35.25
CA ARG A 682 12.46 -39.43 36.48
C ARG A 682 13.55 -38.36 36.56
N CYS A 683 13.20 -37.22 37.16
CA CYS A 683 14.12 -36.24 37.68
C CYS A 683 14.69 -36.68 39.05
N SER A 684 15.95 -36.36 39.32
CA SER A 684 16.51 -36.26 40.66
C SER A 684 17.57 -35.14 40.71
N SER A 685 17.46 -34.37 41.79
CA SER A 685 18.23 -33.20 42.21
C SER A 685 19.68 -33.48 42.61
N GLY A 686 20.59 -32.53 42.37
CA GLY A 686 21.91 -32.47 43.00
C GLY A 686 22.76 -31.34 42.40
N GLY A 687 23.10 -30.34 43.22
CA GLY A 687 23.70 -29.08 42.80
C GLY A 687 25.18 -29.12 42.39
N GLY A 688 25.62 -27.99 41.83
CA GLY A 688 27.01 -27.68 41.53
C GLY A 688 27.09 -26.33 40.83
N GLU A 689 27.69 -25.35 41.50
CA GLU A 689 28.00 -24.01 41.01
C GLU A 689 28.85 -24.05 39.72
N SER A 690 28.64 -23.09 38.80
CA SER A 690 29.74 -22.33 38.18
C SER A 690 29.24 -21.29 37.17
N THR A 691 29.74 -20.09 37.37
CA THR A 691 29.85 -18.95 36.46
C THR A 691 30.68 -19.29 35.21
N LEU A 692 30.29 -18.77 34.04
CA LEU A 692 31.10 -17.94 33.11
C LEU A 692 30.59 -18.02 31.66
N ALA A 693 30.65 -16.85 31.00
CA ALA A 693 30.31 -16.58 29.62
C ALA A 693 31.29 -17.22 28.61
N PRO A 694 30.92 -17.38 27.32
CA PRO A 694 31.88 -17.69 26.27
C PRO A 694 32.37 -16.43 25.54
N ASP A 695 33.69 -16.28 25.52
CA ASP A 695 34.47 -15.31 24.76
C ASP A 695 34.32 -15.48 23.23
N VAL A 696 34.14 -14.37 22.54
CA VAL A 696 34.30 -14.25 21.08
C VAL A 696 35.68 -13.68 20.80
N ILE A 697 36.52 -14.49 20.15
CA ILE A 697 37.88 -14.15 19.73
C ILE A 697 37.80 -13.16 18.54
N VAL A 698 38.27 -11.93 18.77
CA VAL A 698 38.51 -10.90 17.76
C VAL A 698 39.97 -10.95 17.35
N THR A 699 40.25 -11.27 16.07
CA THR A 699 41.59 -11.13 15.48
C THR A 699 41.74 -9.75 14.84
N GLN A 700 42.67 -8.95 15.36
CA GLN A 700 43.12 -7.70 14.76
C GLN A 700 44.22 -7.94 13.73
N PRO A 701 44.29 -7.19 12.62
CA PRO A 701 45.51 -7.04 11.84
C PRO A 701 46.33 -5.83 12.31
N GLY A 702 47.61 -6.07 12.58
CA GLY A 702 48.62 -5.05 12.92
C GLY A 702 49.13 -4.24 11.71
N PRO A 703 49.94 -3.20 11.95
CA PRO A 703 50.24 -2.13 11.00
C PRO A 703 51.47 -2.45 10.14
N SER A 704 51.50 -1.96 8.89
CA SER A 704 52.72 -1.84 8.10
C SER A 704 52.96 -0.41 7.64
N SER A 705 54.23 -0.06 7.69
CA SER A 705 54.80 1.28 7.74
C SER A 705 55.01 1.93 6.37
N SER A 706 54.96 3.26 6.42
CA SER A 706 55.29 4.27 5.41
C SER A 706 56.63 4.11 4.68
N SER A 707 56.66 4.51 3.41
CA SER A 707 57.77 5.27 2.84
C SER A 707 57.26 6.37 1.90
N SER A 708 57.78 7.57 2.12
CA SER A 708 57.47 8.81 1.41
C SER A 708 58.56 9.14 0.40
N SER A 709 58.20 9.73 -0.75
CA SER A 709 59.01 10.81 -1.34
C SER A 709 58.19 11.60 -2.39
N HIS A 710 58.17 12.92 -2.18
CA HIS A 710 57.69 13.95 -3.11
C HIS A 710 58.87 14.55 -3.87
N SER A 711 58.71 14.93 -5.14
CA SER A 711 59.01 16.27 -5.70
C SER A 711 58.82 16.29 -7.25
N ARG A 712 58.02 17.25 -7.79
CA ARG A 712 58.41 18.40 -8.68
C ARG A 712 58.89 18.00 -10.09
N LEU A 713 58.62 18.65 -11.23
CA LEU A 713 57.81 19.77 -11.77
C LEU A 713 58.21 19.82 -13.28
N LEU A 714 57.37 20.40 -14.18
CA LEU A 714 57.65 20.79 -15.59
C LEU A 714 57.66 19.62 -16.62
N ASP A 715 57.25 19.71 -17.89
CA ASP A 715 56.91 20.83 -18.78
C ASP A 715 56.03 20.31 -19.97
N ALA A 716 55.56 21.26 -20.79
CA ALA A 716 54.61 21.16 -21.90
C ALA A 716 55.03 20.36 -23.17
N SER A 717 54.08 20.30 -24.14
CA SER A 717 54.07 19.80 -25.55
C SER A 717 53.26 18.51 -25.74
N GLU A 718 52.40 18.28 -26.74
CA GLU A 718 52.13 18.91 -28.05
C GLU A 718 50.77 18.38 -28.59
N PHE A 719 50.08 19.22 -29.38
CA PHE A 719 49.23 18.95 -30.58
C PHE A 719 48.78 17.49 -30.87
N THR A 720 47.57 17.14 -31.31
CA THR A 720 46.69 17.71 -32.35
C THR A 720 45.41 16.85 -32.39
N LEU A 721 44.23 17.43 -32.62
CA LEU A 721 43.14 16.74 -33.32
C LEU A 721 42.37 17.78 -34.16
N GLU A 722 42.65 17.75 -35.47
CA GLU A 722 41.77 18.21 -36.54
C GLU A 722 40.39 17.53 -36.35
N GLY A 723 39.22 18.16 -36.50
CA GLY A 723 38.82 19.16 -37.48
C GLY A 723 37.68 18.54 -38.29
N THR A 724 36.43 18.99 -38.10
CA THR A 724 35.42 19.26 -39.15
C THR A 724 34.06 19.66 -38.56
N ASP A 725 33.77 20.94 -38.80
CA ASP A 725 32.52 21.72 -38.92
C ASP A 725 31.14 21.03 -38.92
N VAL A 726 30.14 21.69 -38.28
CA VAL A 726 29.15 22.58 -38.94
C VAL A 726 28.20 23.25 -37.91
N ALA A 727 28.31 24.59 -37.85
CA ALA A 727 27.39 25.71 -37.52
C ALA A 727 26.21 25.61 -36.49
N PRO A 728 26.08 26.60 -35.56
CA PRO A 728 24.89 26.83 -34.73
C PRO A 728 23.95 27.91 -35.31
N ARG A 729 22.62 27.71 -35.17
CA ARG A 729 21.58 28.71 -35.51
C ARG A 729 21.14 29.52 -34.29
N SER A 730 21.49 30.82 -34.34
CA SER A 730 20.76 32.04 -33.92
C SER A 730 19.68 31.97 -32.82
N GLN A 731 19.94 32.69 -31.73
CA GLN A 731 18.96 33.28 -30.80
C GLN A 731 18.22 34.48 -31.44
N PRO A 732 16.99 34.82 -30.99
CA PRO A 732 16.47 36.16 -31.08
C PRO A 732 16.47 36.89 -29.73
N SER A 733 16.62 38.20 -29.87
CA SER A 733 16.90 39.28 -28.91
C SER A 733 15.78 39.60 -27.92
N GLU A 734 16.22 40.06 -26.75
CA GLU A 734 15.48 40.84 -25.75
C GLU A 734 14.91 42.14 -26.36
N GLY A 735 13.71 42.49 -25.93
CA GLY A 735 13.06 43.76 -26.21
C GLY A 735 12.12 44.14 -25.06
N ASP A 736 12.45 45.25 -24.41
CA ASP A 736 11.69 45.96 -23.38
C ASP A 736 10.18 46.06 -23.65
N VAL A 737 9.35 45.78 -22.64
CA VAL A 737 8.13 46.56 -22.38
C VAL A 737 7.87 46.65 -20.87
N SER A 738 7.98 47.87 -20.37
CA SER A 738 7.48 48.32 -19.06
C SER A 738 5.95 48.35 -19.02
N ARG A 739 5.33 47.64 -18.06
CA ARG A 739 4.29 48.12 -17.13
C ARG A 739 3.72 46.98 -16.30
#